data_AF-A0A3L7YGW6-F1
#
_entry.id   AF-A0A3L7YGW6-F1
#
_cell.length_a   1.000
_cell.length_b   1.000
_cell.length_c   1.000
_cell.angle_alpha   90.00
_cell.angle_beta   90.00
_cell.angle_gamma   90.00
#
_symmetry.space_group_name_H-M   'P 1'
#
loop_
_entity.id
_entity.type
_entity.pdbx_description
1 polymer ?
#
loop_
_entity_poly.entity_id
_entity_poly.type
_entity_poly.pdbx_seq_one_letter_code
_entity_poly.pdbx_strand_id
1 'polypeptide(L)'
;EATIEDLLRHEAGMSDWLTDKYTRMDWLISHPNGKVGPKTAVQNLLRRGEIGTFDYSNSSLTLVTLAAERATGASWQQLMGELLLKPLGLKETGFGPVAGAARPHTWSRGALRPFGQRGWGPTRSVAAVLRGAGDLFSTPHDLVRFGELLWGDRLLEGSQTQLINGIANLTGLPWSYTIGTMMDRSWLGSVRTYGHTGGYTGVSTTLRRIPELGITIAVTANGMGTPGGYADDLAINLIDLLDVAAPSSAQAIAGVSGAGLTAAARANPEPFPVVAPAALLVCGDGSAASGAATDGALGWQDLSSGGDDSEVGEWSGRATALAELPDGRLLVGGVALKRAGGVTVKGLAVRDPKSGAWSPFASLTRADGTVATVTAISVDSARQRLFVSGDFTTVATKARRTAAKGIAMLNLNSGRWSALSGGLRGSVLVRAISLDPASGRIAVGGKFTVPGKAKSVNVGVWDAASGWIQLKPISASGAISGLVESVALTSSGVVHAGGHLFIGDSEALVARWSTAAGGWSASATSSTLGDAPRAFAVDAGGALIVGTGIGWYGSPLVRESALSGYGWERVGGGLTLSRRIAWISALAQVPGGRVAVGGAFDASGGTSLRNVAIWDPANQGLTALGTGLSAAPDALASSTHSLAYATLRLRSTEPGGTGRTCITAWGVSSPVTPAAPTLTATRSRITVRWAAAASGSAPTGWIAEARASGRAMRSCVTAAPLLTCVISGLDAGTKYSVRLRAYTVPAGPSPRSTAVKVTTKR
;
A
#
# COMPACT_ATOMS: atom_id res chain seq x y z
N GLU A 1 -14.85 -21.95 33.48
CA GLU A 1 -15.66 -20.99 32.71
C GLU A 1 -15.07 -20.89 31.31
N ALA A 2 -15.89 -20.74 30.27
CA ALA A 2 -15.40 -20.61 28.89
C ALA A 2 -15.09 -19.14 28.58
N THR A 3 -14.01 -18.91 27.83
CA THR A 3 -13.55 -17.60 27.38
C THR A 3 -14.09 -17.26 25.98
N ILE A 4 -13.91 -16.00 25.53
CA ILE A 4 -14.21 -15.61 24.14
C ILE A 4 -13.34 -16.38 23.15
N GLU A 5 -12.10 -16.69 23.50
CA GLU A 5 -11.21 -17.49 22.66
C GLU A 5 -11.72 -18.93 22.52
N ASP A 6 -12.22 -19.53 23.61
CA ASP A 6 -12.83 -20.86 23.55
C ASP A 6 -14.06 -20.88 22.65
N LEU A 7 -14.85 -19.80 22.62
CA LEU A 7 -15.97 -19.67 21.67
C LEU A 7 -15.47 -19.59 20.22
N LEU A 8 -14.49 -18.74 19.95
CA LEU A 8 -13.93 -18.54 18.61
C LEU A 8 -13.27 -19.79 18.03
N ARG A 9 -12.72 -20.66 18.90
CA ARG A 9 -12.05 -21.92 18.53
C ARG A 9 -12.96 -23.15 18.54
N HIS A 10 -14.23 -22.98 18.90
CA HIS A 10 -15.18 -24.08 19.13
C HIS A 10 -14.73 -25.05 20.24
N GLU A 11 -14.16 -24.54 21.32
CA GLU A 11 -13.67 -25.30 22.47
C GLU A 11 -14.53 -25.08 23.73
N ALA A 12 -15.67 -24.41 23.61
CA ALA A 12 -16.45 -23.99 24.77
C ALA A 12 -17.37 -25.08 25.38
N GLY A 13 -17.38 -26.30 24.82
CA GLY A 13 -18.07 -27.46 25.38
C GLY A 13 -19.61 -27.42 25.34
N MET A 14 -20.19 -26.53 24.53
CA MET A 14 -21.65 -26.33 24.41
C MET A 14 -22.23 -26.91 23.12
N SER A 15 -23.51 -27.27 23.15
CA SER A 15 -24.23 -27.76 21.98
C SER A 15 -24.38 -26.71 20.88
N ASP A 16 -24.52 -27.19 19.65
CA ASP A 16 -24.81 -26.39 18.48
C ASP A 16 -26.32 -26.27 18.29
N TRP A 17 -26.89 -25.05 18.28
CA TRP A 17 -28.33 -24.84 18.07
C TRP A 17 -28.83 -25.36 16.72
N LEU A 18 -27.92 -25.61 15.76
CA LEU A 18 -28.26 -26.20 14.48
C LEU A 18 -28.54 -27.72 14.58
N THR A 19 -27.84 -28.41 15.49
CA THR A 19 -27.87 -29.89 15.58
C THR A 19 -28.36 -30.41 16.93
N ASP A 20 -28.54 -29.53 17.92
CA ASP A 20 -29.09 -29.92 19.20
C ASP A 20 -30.58 -30.25 19.08
N LYS A 21 -30.90 -31.54 19.28
CA LYS A 21 -32.25 -32.14 19.40
C LYS A 21 -33.33 -31.54 18.48
N TYR A 22 -33.85 -32.31 17.51
CA TYR A 22 -34.99 -32.12 16.57
C TYR A 22 -36.17 -31.14 16.92
N THR A 23 -35.93 -29.98 17.52
CA THR A 23 -36.97 -29.07 18.01
C THR A 23 -36.61 -27.63 17.71
N ARG A 24 -35.36 -27.18 17.83
CA ARG A 24 -35.02 -25.76 17.55
C ARG A 24 -35.04 -25.42 16.06
N MET A 25 -34.25 -26.11 15.25
CA MET A 25 -34.21 -25.85 13.80
C MET A 25 -35.52 -26.23 13.10
N ASP A 26 -36.11 -27.36 13.48
CA ASP A 26 -37.42 -27.76 12.95
C ASP A 26 -38.51 -26.73 13.29
N TRP A 27 -38.44 -26.12 14.48
CA TRP A 27 -39.32 -25.01 14.85
C TRP A 27 -39.05 -23.75 14.03
N LEU A 28 -37.78 -23.33 13.88
CA LEU A 28 -37.39 -22.14 13.11
C LEU A 28 -37.77 -22.26 11.62
N ILE A 29 -37.72 -23.47 11.08
CA ILE A 29 -38.14 -23.79 9.70
C ILE A 29 -39.66 -23.80 9.59
N SER A 30 -40.38 -24.42 10.54
CA SER A 30 -41.85 -24.50 10.55
C SER A 30 -42.55 -23.19 10.93
N HIS A 31 -41.85 -22.24 11.54
CA HIS A 31 -42.38 -20.93 11.95
C HIS A 31 -41.67 -19.81 11.19
N PRO A 32 -41.91 -19.64 9.89
CA PRO A 32 -41.05 -18.82 9.04
C PRO A 32 -41.04 -17.31 9.35
N ASN A 33 -42.04 -16.85 10.11
CA ASN A 33 -42.20 -15.47 10.59
C ASN A 33 -42.24 -15.40 12.13
N GLY A 34 -41.76 -16.43 12.82
CA GLY A 34 -41.67 -16.46 14.28
C GLY A 34 -40.83 -15.29 14.79
N LYS A 35 -41.33 -14.63 15.85
CA LYS A 35 -40.64 -13.53 16.52
C LYS A 35 -39.57 -14.07 17.47
N VAL A 36 -38.41 -14.41 16.93
CA VAL A 36 -37.26 -14.92 17.68
C VAL A 36 -36.04 -14.02 17.49
N GLY A 37 -35.14 -14.05 18.47
CA GLY A 37 -33.88 -13.33 18.40
C GLY A 37 -32.69 -14.24 18.75
N PRO A 38 -31.47 -13.74 18.54
CA PRO A 38 -30.23 -14.51 18.76
C PRO A 38 -30.09 -15.03 20.19
N LYS A 39 -30.57 -14.29 21.20
CA LYS A 39 -30.57 -14.76 22.60
C LYS A 39 -31.43 -16.01 22.80
N THR A 40 -32.53 -16.14 22.08
CA THR A 40 -33.41 -17.32 22.15
C THR A 40 -32.71 -18.57 21.63
N ALA A 41 -31.87 -18.44 20.60
CA ALA A 41 -31.14 -19.57 20.02
C ALA A 41 -30.08 -20.14 20.96
N VAL A 42 -29.47 -19.29 21.79
CA VAL A 42 -28.36 -19.67 22.70
C VAL A 42 -28.79 -19.85 24.16
N GLN A 43 -30.10 -19.85 24.42
CA GLN A 43 -30.64 -20.19 25.74
C GLN A 43 -30.73 -21.69 25.93
N ASN A 44 -30.40 -22.16 27.14
CA ASN A 44 -30.50 -23.58 27.54
C ASN A 44 -29.74 -24.53 26.58
N LEU A 45 -28.54 -24.12 26.15
CA LEU A 45 -27.65 -25.01 25.39
C LEU A 45 -27.21 -26.18 26.27
N LEU A 46 -27.13 -27.37 25.68
CA LEU A 46 -26.71 -28.57 26.37
C LEU A 46 -25.20 -28.57 26.52
N ARG A 47 -24.70 -29.13 27.64
CA ARG A 47 -23.28 -29.44 27.76
C ARG A 47 -22.97 -30.66 26.89
N ARG A 48 -22.02 -30.52 25.96
CA ARG A 48 -21.67 -31.58 25.00
C ARG A 48 -20.25 -32.11 25.18
N GLY A 49 -19.34 -31.30 25.74
CA GLY A 49 -17.95 -31.70 25.96
C GLY A 49 -17.27 -30.95 27.09
N GLU A 50 -15.97 -31.20 27.23
CA GLU A 50 -15.08 -30.47 28.13
C GLU A 50 -14.57 -29.19 27.45
N ILE A 51 -14.40 -28.12 28.23
CA ILE A 51 -13.80 -26.88 27.74
C ILE A 51 -12.36 -27.18 27.32
N GLY A 52 -11.94 -26.68 26.16
CA GLY A 52 -10.64 -26.97 25.57
C GLY A 52 -10.66 -28.10 24.52
N THR A 53 -11.79 -28.80 24.37
CA THR A 53 -11.96 -29.84 23.35
C THR A 53 -12.73 -29.26 22.16
N PHE A 54 -12.16 -29.39 20.96
CA PHE A 54 -12.81 -28.94 19.73
C PHE A 54 -14.12 -29.71 19.47
N ASP A 55 -15.21 -28.97 19.37
CA ASP A 55 -16.51 -29.44 18.92
C ASP A 55 -17.25 -28.30 18.21
N TYR A 56 -17.34 -28.37 16.88
CA TYR A 56 -17.90 -27.30 16.04
C TYR A 56 -19.31 -26.92 16.51
N SER A 57 -19.53 -25.61 16.72
CA SER A 57 -20.78 -25.10 17.25
C SER A 57 -21.11 -23.71 16.74
N ASN A 58 -22.20 -23.59 15.97
CA ASN A 58 -22.74 -22.31 15.51
C ASN A 58 -23.19 -21.42 16.69
N SER A 59 -23.55 -22.05 17.83
CA SER A 59 -23.87 -21.34 19.07
C SER A 59 -22.72 -20.46 19.55
N SER A 60 -21.48 -20.95 19.43
CA SER A 60 -20.30 -20.21 19.87
C SER A 60 -20.14 -18.90 19.10
N LEU A 61 -20.27 -18.94 17.76
CA LEU A 61 -20.17 -17.73 16.93
C LEU A 61 -21.35 -16.78 17.15
N THR A 62 -22.54 -17.32 17.40
CA THR A 62 -23.71 -16.51 17.78
C THR A 62 -23.47 -15.76 19.09
N LEU A 63 -22.92 -16.42 20.11
CA LEU A 63 -22.56 -15.80 21.39
C LEU A 63 -21.47 -14.73 21.24
N VAL A 64 -20.45 -14.96 20.41
CA VAL A 64 -19.41 -13.97 20.11
C VAL A 64 -20.03 -12.68 19.56
N THR A 65 -21.01 -12.76 18.65
CA THR A 65 -21.67 -11.55 18.15
C THR A 65 -22.44 -10.78 19.22
N LEU A 66 -23.12 -11.50 20.12
CA LEU A 66 -23.84 -10.88 21.24
C LEU A 66 -22.88 -10.22 22.24
N ALA A 67 -21.74 -10.85 22.49
CA ALA A 67 -20.68 -10.27 23.31
C ALA A 67 -20.10 -9.01 22.67
N ALA A 68 -19.84 -9.03 21.36
CA ALA A 68 -19.34 -7.88 20.61
C ALA A 68 -20.31 -6.69 20.64
N GLU A 69 -21.61 -6.93 20.44
CA GLU A 69 -22.62 -5.87 20.56
C GLU A 69 -22.68 -5.29 21.97
N ARG A 70 -22.63 -6.15 23.00
CA ARG A 70 -22.64 -5.70 24.39
C ARG A 70 -21.40 -4.89 24.75
N ALA A 71 -20.22 -5.29 24.26
CA ALA A 71 -18.96 -4.64 24.53
C ALA A 71 -18.83 -3.26 23.85
N THR A 72 -19.46 -3.11 22.68
CA THR A 72 -19.31 -1.90 21.84
C THR A 72 -20.51 -0.95 21.91
N GLY A 73 -21.69 -1.45 22.28
CA GLY A 73 -22.95 -0.72 22.16
C GLY A 73 -23.47 -0.56 20.73
N ALA A 74 -22.75 -1.07 19.72
CA ALA A 74 -23.15 -1.05 18.33
C ALA A 74 -23.82 -2.37 17.93
N SER A 75 -24.74 -2.33 16.97
CA SER A 75 -25.35 -3.55 16.42
C SER A 75 -24.37 -4.35 15.57
N TRP A 76 -24.58 -5.66 15.46
CA TRP A 76 -23.77 -6.57 14.64
C TRP A 76 -23.66 -6.08 13.19
N GLN A 77 -24.77 -5.61 12.60
CA GLN A 77 -24.78 -5.07 11.24
C GLN A 77 -23.94 -3.80 11.10
N GLN A 78 -23.95 -2.92 12.12
CA GLN A 78 -23.10 -1.73 12.14
C GLN A 78 -21.62 -2.13 12.25
N LEU A 79 -21.28 -3.03 13.17
CA LEU A 79 -19.91 -3.54 13.33
C LEU A 79 -19.39 -4.15 12.03
N MET A 80 -20.16 -5.02 11.39
CA MET A 80 -19.79 -5.63 10.12
C MET A 80 -19.65 -4.60 9.00
N GLY A 81 -20.57 -3.64 8.92
CA GLY A 81 -20.51 -2.56 7.95
C GLY A 81 -19.27 -1.67 8.10
N GLU A 82 -18.90 -1.32 9.33
CA GLU A 82 -17.83 -0.38 9.64
C GLU A 82 -16.45 -1.03 9.70
N LEU A 83 -16.35 -2.26 10.19
CA LEU A 83 -15.08 -2.95 10.40
C LEU A 83 -14.69 -3.85 9.23
N LEU A 84 -15.66 -4.36 8.47
CA LEU A 84 -15.40 -5.34 7.41
C LEU A 84 -15.87 -4.88 6.03
N LEU A 85 -17.18 -4.71 5.82
CA LEU A 85 -17.75 -4.54 4.48
C LEU A 85 -17.29 -3.25 3.79
N LYS A 86 -17.41 -2.09 4.44
CA LYS A 86 -16.97 -0.80 3.86
C LYS A 86 -15.45 -0.72 3.70
N PRO A 87 -14.62 -1.07 4.71
CA PRO A 87 -13.15 -1.01 4.57
C PRO A 87 -12.61 -1.91 3.46
N LEU A 88 -13.20 -3.09 3.28
CA LEU A 88 -12.80 -4.04 2.25
C LEU A 88 -13.40 -3.76 0.87
N GLY A 89 -14.40 -2.87 0.80
CA GLY A 89 -15.12 -2.57 -0.42
C GLY A 89 -15.94 -3.77 -0.93
N LEU A 90 -16.48 -4.58 -0.03
CA LEU A 90 -17.38 -5.70 -0.37
C LEU A 90 -18.77 -5.15 -0.66
N LYS A 91 -19.00 -4.74 -1.92
CA LYS A 91 -20.20 -3.97 -2.31
C LYS A 91 -21.43 -4.86 -2.52
N GLU A 92 -21.23 -6.15 -2.75
CA GLU A 92 -22.28 -7.14 -3.01
C GLU A 92 -22.50 -8.06 -1.81
N THR A 93 -21.84 -7.76 -0.69
CA THR A 93 -21.96 -8.51 0.56
C THR A 93 -22.81 -7.74 1.57
N GLY A 94 -23.79 -8.39 2.19
CA GLY A 94 -24.70 -7.72 3.10
C GLY A 94 -25.69 -8.64 3.81
N PHE A 95 -26.68 -8.03 4.47
CA PHE A 95 -27.67 -8.71 5.28
C PHE A 95 -29.07 -8.68 4.65
N GLY A 96 -29.86 -9.72 4.91
CA GLY A 96 -31.29 -9.75 4.61
C GLY A 96 -31.61 -10.00 3.14
N PRO A 97 -32.80 -9.58 2.66
CA PRO A 97 -33.24 -9.82 1.30
C PRO A 97 -32.38 -9.07 0.31
N VAL A 98 -31.57 -9.81 -0.44
CA VAL A 98 -30.77 -9.26 -1.53
C VAL A 98 -31.53 -9.42 -2.84
N ALA A 99 -31.75 -8.31 -3.54
CA ALA A 99 -32.38 -8.32 -4.85
C ALA A 99 -31.51 -9.11 -5.83
N GLY A 100 -32.12 -10.05 -6.57
CA GLY A 100 -31.39 -10.91 -7.51
C GLY A 100 -30.61 -12.07 -6.89
N ALA A 101 -30.62 -12.25 -5.55
CA ALA A 101 -29.96 -13.38 -4.92
C ALA A 101 -30.49 -14.73 -5.44
N ALA A 102 -29.56 -15.68 -5.62
CA ALA A 102 -29.87 -17.02 -6.10
C ALA A 102 -30.83 -17.73 -5.14
N ARG A 103 -31.86 -18.39 -5.69
CA ARG A 103 -32.83 -19.15 -4.89
C ARG A 103 -32.22 -20.50 -4.49
N PRO A 104 -32.26 -20.90 -3.20
CA PRO A 104 -31.82 -22.24 -2.77
C PRO A 104 -32.64 -23.36 -3.40
N HIS A 105 -32.03 -24.53 -3.62
CA HIS A 105 -32.71 -25.73 -4.12
C HIS A 105 -32.35 -26.96 -3.31
N THR A 106 -33.35 -27.77 -2.97
CA THR A 106 -33.17 -29.06 -2.30
C THR A 106 -33.69 -30.20 -3.16
N TRP A 107 -33.09 -31.38 -2.99
CA TRP A 107 -33.61 -32.60 -3.61
C TRP A 107 -34.92 -33.03 -2.94
N SER A 108 -36.02 -33.06 -3.70
CA SER A 108 -37.32 -33.49 -3.22
C SER A 108 -38.14 -34.12 -4.33
N ARG A 109 -38.71 -35.30 -4.05
CA ARG A 109 -39.52 -36.08 -5.01
C ARG A 109 -38.78 -36.33 -6.33
N GLY A 110 -37.51 -36.74 -6.26
CA GLY A 110 -36.71 -37.14 -7.42
C GLY A 110 -36.17 -36.00 -8.30
N ALA A 111 -36.24 -34.74 -7.86
CA ALA A 111 -35.65 -33.60 -8.59
C ALA A 111 -35.20 -32.49 -7.65
N LEU A 112 -34.27 -31.63 -8.10
CA LEU A 112 -33.96 -30.36 -7.44
C LEU A 112 -35.16 -29.42 -7.55
N ARG A 113 -35.62 -28.90 -6.41
CA ARG A 113 -36.76 -27.99 -6.35
C ARG A 113 -36.41 -26.77 -5.51
N PRO A 114 -36.98 -25.59 -5.84
CA PRO A 114 -36.74 -24.39 -5.05
C PRO A 114 -37.17 -24.58 -3.60
N PHE A 115 -36.31 -24.16 -2.67
CA PHE A 115 -36.49 -24.24 -1.23
C PHE A 115 -36.40 -22.85 -0.61
N GLY A 116 -37.17 -22.61 0.46
CA GLY A 116 -37.18 -21.33 1.18
C GLY A 116 -37.84 -20.15 0.45
N GLN A 117 -37.70 -18.97 1.07
CA GLN A 117 -38.16 -17.66 0.61
C GLN A 117 -37.16 -17.03 -0.36
N ARG A 118 -37.69 -16.38 -1.41
CA ARG A 118 -36.87 -15.61 -2.37
C ARG A 118 -36.15 -14.47 -1.64
N GLY A 119 -34.83 -14.38 -1.81
CA GLY A 119 -33.98 -13.36 -1.18
C GLY A 119 -33.67 -13.60 0.30
N TRP A 120 -34.42 -14.45 1.02
CA TRP A 120 -34.26 -14.64 2.48
C TRP A 120 -33.72 -16.02 2.88
N GLY A 121 -33.38 -16.87 1.92
CA GLY A 121 -33.09 -18.26 2.23
C GLY A 121 -34.33 -18.94 2.86
N PRO A 122 -34.19 -19.88 3.81
CA PRO A 122 -35.29 -20.72 4.29
C PRO A 122 -36.42 -19.94 4.95
N THR A 123 -36.10 -19.13 5.98
CA THR A 123 -37.09 -18.36 6.75
C THR A 123 -36.48 -17.12 7.40
N ARG A 124 -37.33 -16.15 7.77
CA ARG A 124 -36.88 -14.97 8.52
C ARG A 124 -36.40 -15.31 9.93
N SER A 125 -37.02 -16.31 10.56
CA SER A 125 -36.67 -16.76 11.90
C SER A 125 -35.29 -17.42 11.96
N VAL A 126 -34.91 -18.18 10.93
CA VAL A 126 -33.54 -18.72 10.80
C VAL A 126 -32.52 -17.58 10.63
N ALA A 127 -32.77 -16.65 9.71
CA ALA A 127 -31.88 -15.52 9.48
C ALA A 127 -31.72 -14.60 10.71
N ALA A 128 -32.72 -14.55 11.60
CA ALA A 128 -32.64 -13.81 12.86
C ALA A 128 -31.66 -14.42 13.88
N VAL A 129 -31.29 -15.71 13.74
CA VAL A 129 -30.43 -16.43 14.70
C VAL A 129 -29.04 -16.75 14.17
N LEU A 130 -28.85 -16.84 12.85
CA LEU A 130 -27.57 -17.22 12.21
C LEU A 130 -26.39 -16.36 12.66
N ARG A 131 -26.53 -15.03 12.65
CA ARG A 131 -25.50 -14.07 13.05
C ARG A 131 -24.10 -14.44 12.54
N GLY A 132 -23.08 -14.36 13.41
CA GLY A 132 -21.70 -14.68 13.07
C GLY A 132 -21.46 -16.12 12.63
N ALA A 133 -22.47 -17.00 12.70
CA ALA A 133 -22.40 -18.36 12.17
C ALA A 133 -22.77 -18.46 10.68
N GLY A 134 -23.37 -17.42 10.06
CA GLY A 134 -23.62 -17.45 8.61
C GLY A 134 -24.74 -16.55 8.09
N ASP A 135 -24.93 -15.33 8.61
CA ASP A 135 -26.01 -14.42 8.20
C ASP A 135 -25.72 -13.49 7.01
N LEU A 136 -24.55 -13.63 6.38
CA LEU A 136 -24.14 -12.82 5.24
C LEU A 136 -24.52 -13.46 3.90
N PHE A 137 -25.03 -12.62 3.01
CA PHE A 137 -25.13 -12.89 1.58
C PHE A 137 -23.91 -12.28 0.89
N SER A 138 -23.37 -12.95 -0.12
CA SER A 138 -22.20 -12.48 -0.86
C SER A 138 -22.20 -13.03 -2.30
N THR A 139 -21.22 -12.63 -3.09
CA THR A 139 -20.94 -13.14 -4.44
C THR A 139 -19.56 -13.82 -4.47
N PRO A 140 -19.30 -14.76 -5.39
CA PRO A 140 -17.94 -15.30 -5.57
C PRO A 140 -16.88 -14.21 -5.73
N HIS A 141 -17.23 -13.09 -6.37
CA HIS A 141 -16.35 -11.93 -6.55
C HIS A 141 -15.93 -11.30 -5.21
N ASP A 142 -16.90 -10.97 -4.35
CA ASP A 142 -16.62 -10.40 -3.03
C ASP A 142 -15.94 -11.42 -2.10
N LEU A 143 -16.26 -12.72 -2.20
CA LEU A 143 -15.59 -13.77 -1.44
C LEU A 143 -14.13 -13.95 -1.84
N VAL A 144 -13.81 -13.92 -3.14
CA VAL A 144 -12.41 -13.92 -3.62
C VAL A 144 -11.68 -12.70 -3.08
N ARG A 145 -12.29 -11.51 -3.15
CA ARG A 145 -11.70 -10.28 -2.62
C ARG A 145 -11.46 -10.39 -1.11
N PHE A 146 -12.41 -10.92 -0.35
CA PHE A 146 -12.25 -11.15 1.09
C PHE A 146 -11.09 -12.11 1.37
N GLY A 147 -11.02 -13.25 0.68
CA GLY A 147 -9.95 -14.23 0.86
C GLY A 147 -8.56 -13.70 0.51
N GLU A 148 -8.45 -12.92 -0.57
CA GLU A 148 -7.21 -12.23 -0.95
C GLU A 148 -6.76 -11.22 0.09
N LEU A 149 -7.70 -10.45 0.67
CA LEU A 149 -7.35 -9.40 1.62
C LEU A 149 -7.00 -9.99 2.99
N LEU A 150 -7.77 -10.97 3.46
CA LEU A 150 -7.57 -11.59 4.77
C LEU A 150 -6.31 -12.44 4.86
N TRP A 151 -6.11 -13.36 3.91
CA TRP A 151 -5.00 -14.32 3.93
C TRP A 151 -3.87 -13.98 2.95
N GLY A 152 -3.89 -12.79 2.34
CA GLY A 152 -2.83 -12.26 1.46
C GLY A 152 -1.96 -11.17 2.07
N ASP A 153 -1.91 -11.06 3.41
CA ASP A 153 -1.18 -10.03 4.18
C ASP A 153 -1.63 -8.58 3.90
N ARG A 154 -2.92 -8.36 3.57
CA ARG A 154 -3.44 -7.02 3.23
C ARG A 154 -4.45 -6.45 4.23
N LEU A 155 -5.07 -7.28 5.07
CA LEU A 155 -6.15 -6.86 5.99
C LEU A 155 -5.74 -6.83 7.47
N LEU A 156 -5.01 -7.84 7.93
CA LEU A 156 -4.59 -7.97 9.33
C LEU A 156 -3.07 -8.02 9.39
N GLU A 157 -2.48 -7.27 10.34
CA GLU A 157 -1.05 -7.27 10.64
C GLU A 157 -0.84 -7.62 12.12
N GLY A 158 0.30 -8.24 12.46
CA GLY A 158 0.70 -8.47 13.86
C GLY A 158 0.09 -9.73 14.51
N SER A 159 -0.10 -9.66 15.83
CA SER A 159 -0.51 -10.82 16.65
C SER A 159 -1.90 -11.33 16.27
N GLN A 160 -2.81 -10.48 15.77
CA GLN A 160 -4.14 -10.90 15.31
C GLN A 160 -4.08 -11.85 14.09
N THR A 161 -3.17 -11.60 13.15
CA THR A 161 -2.94 -12.50 12.00
C THR A 161 -2.35 -13.82 12.45
N GLN A 162 -1.42 -13.80 13.40
CA GLN A 162 -0.85 -15.00 14.00
C GLN A 162 -1.91 -15.78 14.80
N LEU A 163 -2.89 -15.12 15.40
CA LEU A 163 -3.98 -15.77 16.12
C LEU A 163 -4.95 -16.46 15.17
N ILE A 164 -5.34 -15.81 14.07
CA ILE A 164 -6.26 -16.37 13.07
C ILE A 164 -5.59 -17.47 12.23
N ASN A 165 -4.29 -17.35 11.96
CA ASN A 165 -3.55 -18.32 11.12
C ASN A 165 -2.64 -19.27 11.94
N GLY A 166 -2.75 -19.24 13.27
CA GLY A 166 -1.84 -19.92 14.20
C GLY A 166 -2.27 -21.32 14.61
N ILE A 167 -2.14 -21.64 15.90
CA ILE A 167 -2.42 -22.97 16.47
C ILE A 167 -3.83 -23.41 16.07
N ALA A 168 -3.91 -24.53 15.35
CA ALA A 168 -5.15 -25.11 14.88
C ALA A 168 -5.54 -26.35 15.70
N ASN A 169 -6.83 -26.47 15.96
CA ASN A 169 -7.42 -27.67 16.51
C ASN A 169 -7.52 -28.76 15.45
N LEU A 170 -7.16 -29.97 15.86
CA LEU A 170 -7.43 -31.18 15.08
C LEU A 170 -8.92 -31.48 15.18
N THR A 171 -9.57 -31.66 14.04
CA THR A 171 -11.02 -31.88 13.98
C THR A 171 -11.40 -33.34 13.80
N GLY A 172 -10.41 -34.23 13.60
CA GLY A 172 -10.63 -35.63 13.20
C GLY A 172 -10.99 -35.81 11.72
N LEU A 173 -11.15 -34.72 10.97
CA LEU A 173 -11.47 -34.69 9.53
C LEU A 173 -10.22 -34.31 8.72
N PRO A 174 -10.25 -34.31 7.37
CA PRO A 174 -9.13 -33.88 6.53
C PRO A 174 -8.89 -32.35 6.57
N TRP A 175 -9.25 -31.68 7.67
CA TRP A 175 -9.02 -30.26 7.89
C TRP A 175 -8.79 -29.96 9.38
N SER A 176 -8.18 -28.82 9.66
CA SER A 176 -7.96 -28.27 11.00
C SER A 176 -8.69 -26.93 11.13
N TYR A 177 -8.94 -26.48 12.36
CA TYR A 177 -9.68 -25.25 12.62
C TYR A 177 -8.93 -24.29 13.54
N THR A 178 -8.97 -22.99 13.24
CA THR A 178 -8.33 -21.94 14.07
C THR A 178 -9.38 -20.97 14.62
N ILE A 179 -9.34 -19.70 14.27
CA ILE A 179 -10.37 -18.70 14.58
C ILE A 179 -11.08 -18.37 13.27
N GLY A 180 -12.23 -18.97 13.04
CA GLY A 180 -13.04 -18.73 11.83
C GLY A 180 -12.42 -19.24 10.52
N THR A 181 -11.36 -20.05 10.58
CA THR A 181 -10.62 -20.52 9.39
C THR A 181 -10.40 -22.03 9.45
N MET A 182 -10.79 -22.70 8.37
CA MET A 182 -10.46 -24.08 8.01
C MET A 182 -9.12 -24.14 7.26
N MET A 183 -8.33 -25.17 7.54
CA MET A 183 -7.08 -25.49 6.84
C MET A 183 -7.09 -26.96 6.42
N ASP A 184 -6.98 -27.29 5.12
CA ASP A 184 -6.99 -28.71 4.71
C ASP A 184 -5.70 -29.44 5.12
N ARG A 185 -5.86 -30.73 5.39
CA ARG A 185 -4.80 -31.70 5.70
C ARG A 185 -4.35 -32.48 4.46
N SER A 186 -4.96 -32.25 3.30
CA SER A 186 -4.47 -32.76 2.02
C SER A 186 -3.24 -31.97 1.61
N TRP A 187 -2.08 -32.46 2.04
CA TRP A 187 -0.78 -31.93 1.68
C TRP A 187 -0.61 -32.02 0.15
N LEU A 188 -0.81 -30.90 -0.55
CA LEU A 188 -0.27 -30.68 -1.90
C LEU A 188 1.26 -30.50 -1.78
N GLY A 189 1.94 -31.48 -1.20
CA GLY A 189 3.31 -31.35 -0.72
C GLY A 189 3.46 -30.28 0.38
N SER A 190 4.05 -29.13 0.05
CA SER A 190 4.38 -28.04 0.99
C SER A 190 3.38 -26.88 1.03
N VAL A 191 2.27 -26.99 0.31
CA VAL A 191 1.31 -25.91 0.05
C VAL A 191 0.07 -26.06 0.95
N ARG A 192 -0.43 -24.95 1.51
CA ARG A 192 -1.56 -24.95 2.44
C ARG A 192 -2.77 -24.24 1.83
N THR A 193 -3.96 -24.75 2.16
CA THR A 193 -5.22 -24.06 1.87
C THR A 193 -5.76 -23.42 3.16
N TYR A 194 -6.29 -22.21 3.05
CA TYR A 194 -6.96 -21.47 4.12
C TYR A 194 -8.35 -21.10 3.62
N GLY A 195 -9.34 -21.03 4.50
CA GLY A 195 -10.64 -20.56 4.08
C GLY A 195 -11.74 -21.11 4.95
N HIS A 196 -12.91 -21.35 4.37
CA HIS A 196 -14.01 -21.97 5.08
C HIS A 196 -15.04 -22.52 4.10
N THR A 197 -15.65 -23.65 4.43
CA THR A 197 -16.83 -24.15 3.74
C THR A 197 -18.09 -23.51 4.34
N GLY A 198 -19.06 -23.18 3.52
CA GLY A 198 -20.36 -22.70 3.97
C GLY A 198 -21.43 -23.67 3.54
N GLY A 199 -22.26 -24.09 4.48
CA GLY A 199 -23.33 -25.05 4.22
C GLY A 199 -24.61 -24.58 4.88
N TYR A 200 -25.65 -24.45 4.08
CA TYR A 200 -27.01 -24.33 4.60
C TYR A 200 -27.95 -25.14 3.69
N THR A 201 -29.10 -25.60 4.19
CA THR A 201 -30.09 -26.32 3.38
C THR A 201 -30.37 -25.64 2.04
N GLY A 202 -29.93 -26.29 0.95
CA GLY A 202 -30.11 -25.84 -0.42
C GLY A 202 -29.09 -24.83 -0.96
N VAL A 203 -28.02 -24.54 -0.20
CA VAL A 203 -26.87 -23.75 -0.65
C VAL A 203 -25.56 -24.37 -0.16
N SER A 204 -24.53 -24.32 -0.99
CA SER A 204 -23.17 -24.76 -0.65
C SER A 204 -22.20 -23.73 -1.14
N THR A 205 -21.24 -23.34 -0.31
CA THR A 205 -20.18 -22.42 -0.66
C THR A 205 -18.84 -22.94 -0.19
N THR A 206 -17.78 -22.55 -0.85
CA THR A 206 -16.42 -22.71 -0.34
C THR A 206 -15.62 -21.48 -0.70
N LEU A 207 -14.73 -21.10 0.20
CA LEU A 207 -13.67 -20.15 -0.07
C LEU A 207 -12.38 -20.86 0.28
N ARG A 208 -11.46 -20.93 -0.68
CA ARG A 208 -10.14 -21.54 -0.53
C ARG A 208 -9.11 -20.53 -1.01
N ARG A 209 -8.18 -20.18 -0.14
CA ARG A 209 -6.98 -19.41 -0.41
C ARG A 209 -5.79 -20.35 -0.36
N ILE A 210 -4.90 -20.25 -1.33
CA ILE A 210 -3.59 -20.87 -1.30
C ILE A 210 -2.54 -19.75 -1.22
N PRO A 211 -2.12 -19.32 -0.02
CA PRO A 211 -1.18 -18.21 0.13
C PRO A 211 0.19 -18.51 -0.42
N GLU A 212 0.53 -19.78 -0.66
CA GLU A 212 1.75 -20.22 -1.33
C GLU A 212 1.62 -20.27 -2.86
N LEU A 213 0.46 -20.01 -3.45
CA LEU A 213 0.29 -19.94 -4.91
C LEU A 213 -0.33 -18.61 -5.36
N GLY A 214 -0.81 -17.79 -4.44
CA GLY A 214 -1.49 -16.54 -4.78
C GLY A 214 -2.86 -16.78 -5.42
N ILE A 215 -3.44 -17.96 -5.21
CA ILE A 215 -4.71 -18.38 -5.77
C ILE A 215 -5.79 -18.25 -4.70
N THR A 216 -6.94 -17.67 -5.06
CA THR A 216 -8.16 -17.72 -4.25
C THR A 216 -9.30 -18.22 -5.12
N ILE A 217 -9.99 -19.24 -4.64
CA ILE A 217 -11.12 -19.88 -5.29
C ILE A 217 -12.32 -19.70 -4.38
N ALA A 218 -13.36 -19.04 -4.89
CA ALA A 218 -14.66 -19.00 -4.24
C ALA A 218 -15.68 -19.69 -5.16
N VAL A 219 -16.37 -20.69 -4.63
CA VAL A 219 -17.47 -21.37 -5.32
C VAL A 219 -18.73 -21.18 -4.50
N THR A 220 -19.82 -20.77 -5.15
CA THR A 220 -21.14 -20.67 -4.53
C THR A 220 -22.16 -21.41 -5.40
N ALA A 221 -22.89 -22.35 -4.81
CA ALA A 221 -23.90 -23.15 -5.46
C ALA A 221 -25.23 -23.02 -4.71
N ASN A 222 -26.32 -22.84 -5.46
CA ASN A 222 -27.69 -22.69 -4.93
C ASN A 222 -28.51 -23.98 -5.06
N GLY A 223 -27.84 -25.13 -4.96
CA GLY A 223 -28.45 -26.45 -4.95
C GLY A 223 -27.58 -27.43 -4.15
N MET A 224 -28.23 -28.32 -3.39
CA MET A 224 -27.57 -29.38 -2.64
C MET A 224 -28.24 -30.73 -2.95
N GLY A 225 -27.50 -31.66 -3.53
CA GLY A 225 -27.87 -33.07 -3.56
C GLY A 225 -27.33 -33.76 -2.30
N THR A 226 -28.14 -34.57 -1.63
CA THR A 226 -27.65 -35.41 -0.53
C THR A 226 -26.77 -36.55 -1.06
N PRO A 227 -25.58 -36.82 -0.49
CA PRO A 227 -24.73 -35.96 0.35
C PRO A 227 -23.40 -35.61 -0.38
N GLY A 228 -23.10 -34.32 -0.54
CA GLY A 228 -21.81 -33.87 -1.06
C GLY A 228 -21.62 -32.37 -0.93
N GLY A 229 -20.42 -31.93 -0.60
CA GLY A 229 -20.03 -30.53 -0.54
C GLY A 229 -19.76 -29.99 -1.94
N TYR A 230 -20.77 -29.94 -2.81
CA TYR A 230 -20.61 -29.67 -4.26
C TYR A 230 -19.69 -28.47 -4.57
N ALA A 231 -19.85 -27.36 -3.83
CA ALA A 231 -18.99 -26.19 -4.01
C ALA A 231 -17.53 -26.48 -3.60
N ASP A 232 -17.34 -27.22 -2.52
CA ASP A 232 -16.03 -27.63 -2.03
C ASP A 232 -15.36 -28.66 -2.93
N ASP A 233 -16.10 -29.69 -3.35
CA ASP A 233 -15.61 -30.69 -4.32
C ASP A 233 -15.16 -30.02 -5.62
N LEU A 234 -15.91 -29.03 -6.12
CA LEU A 234 -15.50 -28.25 -7.30
C LEU A 234 -14.22 -27.46 -7.03
N ALA A 235 -14.09 -26.81 -5.88
CA ALA A 235 -12.86 -26.08 -5.55
C ALA A 235 -11.66 -27.01 -5.41
N ILE A 236 -11.82 -28.17 -4.78
CA ILE A 236 -10.75 -29.17 -4.67
C ILE A 236 -10.35 -29.69 -6.05
N ASN A 237 -11.30 -30.03 -6.93
CA ASN A 237 -10.99 -30.42 -8.30
C ASN A 237 -10.26 -29.32 -9.10
N LEU A 238 -10.60 -28.05 -8.89
CA LEU A 238 -9.88 -26.92 -9.49
C LEU A 238 -8.46 -26.78 -8.94
N ILE A 239 -8.25 -27.13 -7.67
CA ILE A 239 -6.94 -27.15 -7.02
C ILE A 239 -6.09 -28.31 -7.55
N ASP A 240 -6.69 -29.48 -7.79
CA ASP A 240 -6.02 -30.66 -8.35
C ASP A 240 -5.51 -30.44 -9.79
N LEU A 241 -6.08 -29.47 -10.53
CA LEU A 241 -5.62 -29.07 -11.86
C LEU A 241 -4.38 -28.15 -11.85
N LEU A 242 -3.96 -27.67 -10.68
CA LEU A 242 -2.75 -26.85 -10.55
C LEU A 242 -1.55 -27.80 -10.62
N ASP A 243 -0.71 -27.63 -11.65
CA ASP A 243 0.40 -28.50 -12.08
C ASP A 243 1.50 -28.68 -11.01
N VAL A 244 1.16 -29.37 -9.93
CA VAL A 244 2.01 -29.87 -8.85
C VAL A 244 1.74 -31.36 -8.79
N ALA A 245 2.77 -32.20 -8.92
CA ALA A 245 2.59 -33.64 -8.83
C ALA A 245 1.93 -33.99 -7.49
N ALA A 246 0.69 -34.51 -7.54
CA ALA A 246 0.04 -35.06 -6.37
C ALA A 246 0.92 -36.19 -5.78
N PRO A 247 1.13 -36.26 -4.45
CA PRO A 247 1.74 -37.42 -3.85
C PRO A 247 0.93 -38.67 -4.24
N SER A 248 1.62 -39.77 -4.56
CA SER A 248 0.97 -40.97 -5.11
C SER A 248 -0.07 -41.53 -4.13
N SER A 249 -1.04 -42.29 -4.64
CA SER A 249 -2.12 -42.90 -3.84
C SER A 249 -1.60 -43.74 -2.65
N ALA A 250 -0.36 -44.22 -2.72
CA ALA A 250 0.32 -44.89 -1.61
C ALA A 250 0.67 -43.95 -0.44
N GLN A 251 0.94 -42.67 -0.69
CA GLN A 251 1.18 -41.64 0.33
C GLN A 251 -0.13 -41.08 0.92
N ALA A 252 -1.22 -41.06 0.15
CA ALA A 252 -2.55 -40.71 0.66
C ALA A 252 -3.11 -41.78 1.62
N ILE A 253 -2.81 -43.06 1.37
CA ILE A 253 -3.21 -44.19 2.24
C ILE A 253 -2.26 -44.34 3.45
N ALA A 254 -0.98 -44.01 3.31
CA ALA A 254 -0.03 -44.00 4.43
C ALA A 254 -0.36 -42.94 5.51
N GLY A 255 -1.19 -41.94 5.19
CA GLY A 255 -1.77 -41.02 6.18
C GLY A 255 -2.97 -41.57 6.95
N VAL A 256 -3.50 -42.74 6.57
CA VAL A 256 -4.64 -43.41 7.22
C VAL A 256 -4.18 -44.51 8.18
N SER A 257 -3.04 -45.16 7.91
CA SER A 257 -2.43 -46.13 8.83
C SER A 257 -1.29 -45.46 9.61
N GLY A 258 -1.55 -45.15 10.88
CA GLY A 258 -0.62 -44.45 11.76
C GLY A 258 0.82 -44.96 11.71
N ALA A 259 1.73 -44.06 11.40
CA ALA A 259 3.12 -44.14 11.83
C ALA A 259 3.71 -42.72 11.85
N GLY A 260 4.00 -42.24 13.06
CA GLY A 260 4.75 -41.01 13.29
C GLY A 260 3.91 -39.79 13.62
N LEU A 261 3.34 -39.77 14.83
CA LEU A 261 3.22 -38.65 15.76
C LEU A 261 2.26 -39.11 16.87
N THR A 262 2.76 -39.33 18.09
CA THR A 262 1.89 -39.38 19.27
C THR A 262 1.32 -37.97 19.46
N ALA A 263 0.05 -37.78 19.07
CA ALA A 263 -0.59 -36.48 19.02
C ALA A 263 -0.70 -35.87 20.43
N ALA A 264 -0.03 -34.74 20.65
CA ALA A 264 -0.48 -33.80 21.68
C ALA A 264 -1.81 -33.18 21.21
N ALA A 265 -2.75 -32.95 22.13
CA ALA A 265 -4.09 -32.40 21.84
C ALA A 265 -4.08 -31.03 21.13
N ARG A 266 -2.93 -30.36 21.10
CA ARG A 266 -2.64 -29.13 20.35
C ARG A 266 -1.27 -29.29 19.68
N ALA A 267 -1.19 -29.01 18.39
CA ALA A 267 0.08 -29.00 17.66
C ALA A 267 0.26 -27.66 16.94
N ASN A 268 1.45 -27.09 17.06
CA ASN A 268 1.87 -25.98 16.23
C ASN A 268 2.19 -26.56 14.85
N PRO A 269 1.53 -26.16 13.76
CA PRO A 269 1.86 -26.70 12.45
C PRO A 269 3.11 -25.95 11.92
N GLU A 270 4.26 -26.17 12.54
CA GLU A 270 5.57 -25.53 12.28
C GLU A 270 5.57 -23.97 12.39
N PRO A 271 6.60 -23.36 12.99
CA PRO A 271 6.65 -21.90 13.10
C PRO A 271 6.82 -21.27 11.71
N PHE A 272 6.06 -20.20 11.41
CA PHE A 272 6.56 -19.19 10.47
C PHE A 272 8.02 -18.89 10.84
N PRO A 273 8.97 -18.79 9.89
CA PRO A 273 10.37 -18.58 10.22
C PRO A 273 10.48 -17.45 11.25
N VAL A 274 10.86 -17.83 12.48
CA VAL A 274 10.91 -16.93 13.66
C VAL A 274 12.01 -15.88 13.47
N VAL A 275 12.90 -16.11 12.51
CA VAL A 275 13.87 -15.14 12.04
C VAL A 275 13.35 -14.56 10.75
N ALA A 276 12.78 -13.36 10.82
CA ALA A 276 12.67 -12.50 9.65
C ALA A 276 14.06 -12.48 8.97
N PRO A 277 14.20 -12.89 7.69
CA PRO A 277 15.50 -12.79 7.03
C PRO A 277 16.01 -11.36 7.19
N ALA A 278 17.28 -11.20 7.60
CA ALA A 278 17.91 -9.90 7.88
C ALA A 278 17.72 -8.86 6.73
N ALA A 279 17.40 -9.34 5.52
CA ALA A 279 16.96 -8.57 4.37
C ALA A 279 15.66 -7.76 4.55
N LEU A 280 14.87 -7.95 5.62
CA LEU A 280 13.64 -7.21 5.90
C LEU A 280 13.86 -5.92 6.73
N LEU A 281 15.09 -5.66 7.18
CA LEU A 281 15.44 -4.54 8.06
C LEU A 281 16.26 -3.44 7.38
N VAL A 282 16.72 -3.64 6.14
CA VAL A 282 17.58 -2.68 5.45
C VAL A 282 16.78 -1.84 4.46
N CYS A 283 17.01 -0.52 4.48
CA CYS A 283 16.49 0.42 3.51
C CYS A 283 17.21 0.21 2.17
N GLY A 284 16.66 -0.62 1.28
CA GLY A 284 17.25 -0.94 -0.03
C GLY A 284 17.65 -2.41 -0.20
N ASP A 285 18.82 -2.64 -0.81
CA ASP A 285 19.30 -3.97 -1.20
C ASP A 285 20.24 -4.66 -0.17
N GLY A 286 20.57 -3.99 0.94
CA GLY A 286 21.50 -4.54 1.93
C GLY A 286 22.99 -4.39 1.59
N SER A 287 23.35 -3.82 0.43
CA SER A 287 24.75 -3.69 0.00
C SER A 287 25.60 -2.82 0.94
N ALA A 288 24.99 -1.84 1.60
CA ALA A 288 25.65 -0.98 2.58
C ALA A 288 25.98 -1.70 3.91
N ALA A 289 25.20 -2.71 4.30
CA ALA A 289 25.35 -3.44 5.56
C ALA A 289 26.39 -4.56 5.50
N SER A 290 26.72 -5.07 4.30
CA SER A 290 27.67 -6.16 4.11
C SER A 290 29.14 -5.72 4.00
N GLY A 291 29.43 -4.41 4.06
CA GLY A 291 30.77 -3.89 3.80
C GLY A 291 31.27 -4.16 2.36
N ALA A 292 30.41 -4.67 1.48
CA ALA A 292 30.71 -5.03 0.09
C ALA A 292 30.51 -3.85 -0.89
N ALA A 293 30.10 -2.68 -0.39
CA ALA A 293 30.01 -1.47 -1.20
C ALA A 293 31.42 -1.05 -1.65
N THR A 294 31.74 -1.36 -2.90
CA THR A 294 32.93 -0.82 -3.56
C THR A 294 32.71 0.67 -3.80
N ASP A 295 33.74 1.47 -3.56
CA ASP A 295 33.67 2.93 -3.68
C ASP A 295 33.20 3.35 -5.08
N GLY A 296 32.04 4.00 -5.14
CA GLY A 296 31.42 4.48 -6.37
C GLY A 296 30.52 3.50 -7.12
N ALA A 297 30.19 2.34 -6.54
CA ALA A 297 29.16 1.47 -7.08
C ALA A 297 27.76 2.11 -7.00
N LEU A 298 26.93 1.85 -8.03
CA LEU A 298 25.51 2.18 -8.01
C LEU A 298 24.77 1.20 -7.09
N GLY A 299 23.92 1.74 -6.21
CA GLY A 299 23.11 0.95 -5.29
C GLY A 299 22.02 1.75 -4.61
N TRP A 300 21.18 1.09 -3.82
CA TRP A 300 20.18 1.76 -2.99
C TRP A 300 20.82 2.37 -1.73
N GLN A 301 20.78 3.71 -1.64
CA GLN A 301 21.34 4.48 -0.53
C GLN A 301 20.27 4.74 0.54
N ASP A 302 20.57 4.51 1.82
CA ASP A 302 19.67 4.88 2.93
C ASP A 302 19.81 6.38 3.26
N LEU A 303 18.72 7.13 3.10
CA LEU A 303 18.63 8.56 3.38
C LEU A 303 17.78 8.87 4.62
N SER A 304 17.36 7.85 5.36
CA SER A 304 16.36 7.96 6.43
C SER A 304 16.87 8.72 7.64
N SER A 305 18.17 8.60 7.93
CA SER A 305 18.80 9.18 9.11
C SER A 305 19.30 10.61 8.89
N GLY A 306 19.48 11.33 10.00
CA GLY A 306 19.92 12.73 10.02
C GLY A 306 21.43 12.96 9.86
N GLY A 307 22.23 11.89 9.70
CA GLY A 307 23.70 11.94 9.76
C GLY A 307 24.22 12.01 11.20
N ASP A 308 25.42 11.42 11.42
CA ASP A 308 26.14 11.21 12.70
C ASP A 308 25.30 10.52 13.81
N ASP A 309 25.47 9.19 13.98
CA ASP A 309 25.18 8.33 15.14
C ASP A 309 23.82 8.46 15.87
N SER A 310 22.78 9.04 15.26
CA SER A 310 21.46 9.12 15.88
C SER A 310 20.66 7.82 15.71
N GLU A 311 20.93 6.82 16.53
CA GLU A 311 19.96 5.77 16.78
C GLU A 311 18.81 6.32 17.64
N VAL A 312 17.60 5.82 17.38
CA VAL A 312 16.34 5.98 18.14
C VAL A 312 15.43 7.18 17.77
N GLY A 313 14.30 6.87 17.13
CA GLY A 313 13.09 7.72 17.09
C GLY A 313 12.82 8.57 15.84
N GLU A 314 13.37 8.19 14.68
CA GLU A 314 13.53 9.11 13.55
C GLU A 314 12.24 9.56 12.83
N TRP A 315 11.23 8.68 12.68
CA TRP A 315 10.06 8.95 11.84
C TRP A 315 8.75 8.68 12.58
N SER A 316 7.75 9.53 12.36
CA SER A 316 6.37 9.30 12.82
C SER A 316 5.36 9.83 11.81
N GLY A 317 4.34 9.02 11.51
CA GLY A 317 3.49 9.20 10.34
C GLY A 317 4.00 8.35 9.17
N ARG A 318 3.32 8.44 8.02
CA ARG A 318 3.73 7.73 6.80
C ARG A 318 4.36 8.73 5.83
N ALA A 319 5.49 8.37 5.22
CA ALA A 319 6.03 9.07 4.07
C ALA A 319 5.41 8.46 2.80
N THR A 320 4.61 9.25 2.08
CA THR A 320 3.84 8.79 0.90
C THR A 320 3.95 9.73 -0.30
N ALA A 321 4.76 10.78 -0.18
CA ALA A 321 5.03 11.72 -1.26
C ALA A 321 6.46 12.25 -1.14
N LEU A 322 7.15 12.33 -2.27
CA LEU A 322 8.54 12.77 -2.30
C LEU A 322 8.86 13.46 -3.63
N ALA A 323 9.77 14.43 -3.61
CA ALA A 323 10.27 15.09 -4.80
C ALA A 323 11.62 15.76 -4.51
N GLU A 324 12.49 15.82 -5.51
CA GLU A 324 13.75 16.56 -5.39
C GLU A 324 13.61 17.99 -5.91
N LEU A 325 14.15 18.94 -5.15
CA LEU A 325 14.27 20.34 -5.56
C LEU A 325 15.43 20.54 -6.53
N PRO A 326 15.42 21.61 -7.36
CA PRO A 326 16.51 21.88 -8.31
C PRO A 326 17.91 22.03 -7.69
N ASP A 327 17.98 22.31 -6.39
CA ASP A 327 19.23 22.41 -5.62
C ASP A 327 19.71 21.08 -5.00
N GLY A 328 19.04 19.96 -5.34
CA GLY A 328 19.34 18.61 -4.88
C GLY A 328 18.71 18.24 -3.54
N ARG A 329 18.00 19.16 -2.87
CA ARG A 329 17.31 18.84 -1.61
C ARG A 329 16.11 17.94 -1.83
N LEU A 330 15.96 16.92 -0.99
CA LEU A 330 14.85 15.97 -1.08
C LEU A 330 13.70 16.40 -0.17
N LEU A 331 12.52 16.63 -0.73
CA LEU A 331 11.28 16.87 0.02
C LEU A 331 10.57 15.55 0.31
N VAL A 332 10.01 15.42 1.50
CA VAL A 332 9.16 14.30 1.91
C VAL A 332 7.94 14.80 2.65
N GLY A 333 6.77 14.31 2.23
CA GLY A 333 5.50 14.50 2.91
C GLY A 333 4.74 13.18 3.03
N GLY A 334 3.61 13.22 3.72
CA GLY A 334 2.69 12.10 3.74
C GLY A 334 1.60 12.21 4.81
N VAL A 335 1.12 11.07 5.29
CA VAL A 335 0.00 10.97 6.23
C VAL A 335 0.48 11.22 7.66
N ALA A 336 -0.04 12.28 8.28
CA ALA A 336 0.25 12.62 9.67
C ALA A 336 1.76 12.67 10.00
N LEU A 337 2.58 13.13 9.05
CA LEU A 337 4.03 13.19 9.20
C LEU A 337 4.41 14.24 10.25
N LYS A 338 4.81 13.76 11.44
CA LYS A 338 5.12 14.58 12.63
C LYS A 338 6.61 14.58 12.97
N ARG A 339 7.36 13.56 12.54
CA ARG A 339 8.82 13.49 12.66
C ARG A 339 9.43 12.92 11.39
N ALA A 340 10.59 13.44 11.00
CA ALA A 340 11.40 12.97 9.89
C ALA A 340 12.88 13.06 10.27
N GLY A 341 13.64 11.97 10.20
CA GLY A 341 15.06 11.96 10.57
C GLY A 341 15.36 12.56 11.96
N GLY A 342 14.49 12.31 12.94
CA GLY A 342 14.63 12.80 14.32
C GLY A 342 14.08 14.20 14.56
N VAL A 343 13.81 14.99 13.52
CA VAL A 343 13.30 16.36 13.65
C VAL A 343 11.78 16.42 13.62
N THR A 344 11.18 17.30 14.44
CA THR A 344 9.74 17.55 14.43
C THR A 344 9.34 18.33 13.17
N VAL A 345 8.34 17.81 12.46
CA VAL A 345 7.78 18.41 11.25
C VAL A 345 6.25 18.47 11.33
N LYS A 346 5.61 19.27 10.48
CA LYS A 346 4.15 19.37 10.38
C LYS A 346 3.73 19.14 8.93
N GLY A 347 3.95 17.93 8.43
CA GLY A 347 3.50 17.49 7.11
C GLY A 347 4.54 17.53 5.99
N LEU A 348 5.54 18.42 6.02
CA LEU A 348 6.57 18.52 4.97
C LEU A 348 7.97 18.74 5.54
N ALA A 349 8.85 17.78 5.25
CA ALA A 349 10.26 17.77 5.63
C ALA A 349 11.15 17.97 4.40
N VAL A 350 12.38 18.43 4.63
CA VAL A 350 13.42 18.50 3.61
C VAL A 350 14.73 17.94 4.13
N ARG A 351 15.44 17.15 3.31
CA ARG A 351 16.80 16.71 3.56
C ARG A 351 17.78 17.50 2.70
N ASP A 352 18.84 17.99 3.33
CA ASP A 352 19.96 18.62 2.64
C ASP A 352 21.05 17.59 2.31
N PRO A 353 21.33 17.28 1.02
CA PRO A 353 22.34 16.30 0.65
C PRO A 353 23.76 16.73 1.04
N LYS A 354 24.01 18.03 1.26
CA LYS A 354 25.32 18.56 1.63
C LYS A 354 25.69 18.23 3.08
N SER A 355 24.69 18.19 3.96
CA SER A 355 24.86 17.94 5.38
C SER A 355 24.31 16.58 5.84
N GLY A 356 23.46 15.94 5.04
CA GLY A 356 22.70 14.75 5.41
C GLY A 356 21.50 15.03 6.31
N ALA A 357 21.34 16.27 6.76
CA ALA A 357 20.40 16.62 7.83
C ALA A 357 18.97 16.83 7.31
N TRP A 358 18.00 16.40 8.13
CA TRP A 358 16.58 16.68 7.95
C TRP A 358 16.18 17.99 8.65
N SER A 359 15.24 18.72 8.07
CA SER A 359 14.66 19.93 8.67
C SER A 359 13.20 20.14 8.25
N PRO A 360 12.38 20.85 9.04
CA PRO A 360 11.03 21.21 8.64
C PRO A 360 11.06 22.21 7.47
N PHE A 361 10.35 21.91 6.39
CA PHE A 361 10.28 22.78 5.21
C PHE A 361 9.10 23.75 5.28
N ALA A 362 7.89 23.22 5.52
CA ALA A 362 6.68 23.99 5.74
C ALA A 362 5.71 23.21 6.65
N SER A 363 4.85 23.96 7.36
CA SER A 363 3.76 23.39 8.14
C SER A 363 2.47 23.41 7.31
N LEU A 364 1.87 22.23 7.11
CA LEU A 364 0.60 22.06 6.43
C LEU A 364 -0.44 21.57 7.43
N THR A 365 -1.52 22.33 7.61
CA THR A 365 -2.53 22.04 8.62
C THR A 365 -3.93 22.06 8.07
N ARG A 366 -4.79 21.21 8.62
CA ARG A 366 -6.25 21.25 8.41
C ARG A 366 -6.86 22.46 9.11
N ALA A 367 -8.16 22.65 8.91
CA ALA A 367 -8.91 23.75 9.53
C ALA A 367 -8.91 23.67 11.07
N ASP A 368 -8.88 22.46 11.62
CA ASP A 368 -8.80 22.17 13.06
C ASP A 368 -7.39 22.32 13.65
N GLY A 369 -6.39 22.68 12.83
CA GLY A 369 -4.99 22.83 13.25
C GLY A 369 -4.18 21.52 13.30
N THR A 370 -4.79 20.37 13.02
CA THR A 370 -4.07 19.09 12.95
C THR A 370 -3.13 19.03 11.75
N VAL A 371 -2.07 18.22 11.85
CA VAL A 371 -1.12 17.99 10.74
C VAL A 371 -1.87 17.34 9.58
N ALA A 372 -1.87 18.01 8.44
CA ALA A 372 -2.52 17.56 7.23
C ALA A 372 -1.79 16.37 6.59
N THR A 373 -2.50 15.64 5.74
CA THR A 373 -1.94 14.65 4.84
C THR A 373 -1.43 15.35 3.59
N VAL A 374 -0.18 15.09 3.21
CA VAL A 374 0.37 15.43 1.89
C VAL A 374 0.22 14.20 0.99
N THR A 375 -0.47 14.35 -0.13
CA THR A 375 -0.78 13.24 -1.05
C THR A 375 0.17 13.16 -2.23
N ALA A 376 0.67 14.30 -2.72
CA ALA A 376 1.63 14.35 -3.80
C ALA A 376 2.45 15.64 -3.78
N ILE A 377 3.65 15.57 -4.35
CA ILE A 377 4.58 16.68 -4.51
C ILE A 377 5.09 16.63 -5.95
N SER A 378 5.09 17.76 -6.64
CA SER A 378 5.58 17.87 -8.02
C SER A 378 6.41 19.13 -8.21
N VAL A 379 7.53 19.02 -8.93
CA VAL A 379 8.49 20.10 -9.14
C VAL A 379 8.59 20.40 -10.63
N ASP A 380 8.29 21.64 -11.00
CA ASP A 380 8.59 22.20 -12.32
C ASP A 380 9.89 22.99 -12.22
N SER A 381 11.02 22.29 -12.45
CA SER A 381 12.36 22.88 -12.40
C SER A 381 12.58 23.94 -13.48
N ALA A 382 11.96 23.78 -14.66
CA ALA A 382 12.09 24.75 -15.75
C ALA A 382 11.46 26.10 -15.39
N ARG A 383 10.35 26.09 -14.65
CA ARG A 383 9.61 27.29 -14.25
C ARG A 383 9.83 27.68 -12.79
N GLN A 384 10.69 26.96 -12.07
CA GLN A 384 11.01 27.19 -10.66
C GLN A 384 9.75 27.18 -9.76
N ARG A 385 8.91 26.15 -9.91
CA ARG A 385 7.67 25.99 -9.13
C ARG A 385 7.63 24.64 -8.44
N LEU A 386 7.12 24.63 -7.21
CA LEU A 386 6.81 23.44 -6.43
C LEU A 386 5.30 23.41 -6.16
N PHE A 387 4.66 22.28 -6.45
CA PHE A 387 3.27 22.02 -6.12
C PHE A 387 3.19 20.97 -5.03
N VAL A 388 2.38 21.23 -4.00
CA VAL A 388 2.10 20.30 -2.92
C VAL A 388 0.60 20.14 -2.79
N SER A 389 0.11 18.91 -2.73
CA SER A 389 -1.30 18.59 -2.60
C SER A 389 -1.63 17.76 -1.36
N GLY A 390 -2.89 17.80 -0.92
CA GLY A 390 -3.34 17.13 0.29
C GLY A 390 -4.74 17.53 0.75
N ASP A 391 -4.96 17.45 2.06
CA ASP A 391 -6.19 17.89 2.75
C ASP A 391 -5.99 19.13 3.64
N PHE A 392 -4.88 19.85 3.46
CA PHE A 392 -4.59 21.06 4.21
C PHE A 392 -5.45 22.26 3.77
N THR A 393 -5.58 23.23 4.67
CA THR A 393 -6.22 24.53 4.39
C THR A 393 -5.27 25.71 4.51
N THR A 394 -4.11 25.48 5.14
CA THR A 394 -3.08 26.46 5.41
C THR A 394 -1.71 25.85 5.15
N VAL A 395 -0.82 26.64 4.53
CA VAL A 395 0.62 26.41 4.48
C VAL A 395 1.32 27.52 5.25
N ALA A 396 2.20 27.18 6.19
CA ALA A 396 2.95 28.15 6.99
C ALA A 396 4.45 27.87 7.00
N THR A 397 5.25 28.93 6.88
CA THR A 397 6.69 28.94 7.14
C THR A 397 6.96 29.78 8.38
N LYS A 398 8.23 29.85 8.83
CA LYS A 398 8.62 30.75 9.93
C LYS A 398 8.26 32.21 9.65
N ALA A 399 8.25 32.63 8.39
CA ALA A 399 8.06 34.02 7.99
C ALA A 399 6.60 34.35 7.62
N ARG A 400 5.81 33.38 7.15
CA ARG A 400 4.49 33.67 6.55
C ARG A 400 3.52 32.52 6.65
N ARG A 401 2.25 32.86 6.86
CA ARG A 401 1.10 31.96 6.73
C ARG A 401 0.35 32.27 5.44
N THR A 402 -0.02 31.23 4.69
CA THR A 402 -0.72 31.32 3.40
C THR A 402 -1.93 30.41 3.42
N ALA A 403 -3.12 30.96 3.13
CA ALA A 403 -4.33 30.18 2.96
C ALA A 403 -4.33 29.50 1.58
N ALA A 404 -4.38 28.18 1.56
CA ALA A 404 -4.44 27.37 0.35
C ALA A 404 -5.13 26.04 0.67
N LYS A 405 -6.26 25.76 0.00
CA LYS A 405 -7.07 24.55 0.26
C LYS A 405 -6.66 23.44 -0.70
N GLY A 406 -6.13 22.36 -0.15
CA GLY A 406 -5.81 21.09 -0.81
C GLY A 406 -4.66 21.12 -1.81
N ILE A 407 -4.33 22.27 -2.40
CA ILE A 407 -3.19 22.44 -3.29
C ILE A 407 -2.58 23.84 -3.13
N ALA A 408 -1.25 23.90 -3.06
CA ALA A 408 -0.48 25.13 -2.95
C ALA A 408 0.71 25.10 -3.91
N MET A 409 1.08 26.29 -4.41
CA MET A 409 2.24 26.50 -5.25
C MET A 409 3.27 27.38 -4.53
N LEU A 410 4.52 26.93 -4.50
CA LEU A 410 5.67 27.71 -4.06
C LEU A 410 6.48 28.15 -5.28
N ASN A 411 6.77 29.44 -5.38
CA ASN A 411 7.76 29.97 -6.30
C ASN A 411 9.16 29.80 -5.67
N LEU A 412 10.01 28.97 -6.29
CA LEU A 412 11.30 28.58 -5.72
C LEU A 412 12.33 29.72 -5.72
N ASN A 413 12.22 30.68 -6.64
CA ASN A 413 13.09 31.85 -6.70
C ASN A 413 12.82 32.82 -5.54
N SER A 414 11.55 33.06 -5.23
CA SER A 414 11.13 34.05 -4.22
C SER A 414 10.81 33.46 -2.85
N GLY A 415 10.67 32.14 -2.75
CA GLY A 415 10.22 31.46 -1.54
C GLY A 415 8.76 31.75 -1.15
N ARG A 416 7.93 32.28 -2.07
CA ARG A 416 6.55 32.69 -1.79
C ARG A 416 5.54 31.59 -2.12
N TRP A 417 4.78 31.20 -1.12
CA TRP A 417 3.62 30.31 -1.25
C TRP A 417 2.38 31.07 -1.76
N SER A 418 1.54 30.39 -2.53
CA SER A 418 0.28 30.90 -3.07
C SER A 418 -0.73 29.77 -3.30
N ALA A 419 -2.02 30.11 -3.28
CA ALA A 419 -3.07 29.23 -3.81
C ALA A 419 -3.15 29.36 -5.34
N LEU A 420 -3.57 28.30 -6.03
CA LEU A 420 -3.73 28.31 -7.49
C LEU A 420 -5.02 29.08 -7.87
N SER A 421 -4.86 30.27 -8.48
CA SER A 421 -5.94 31.11 -9.03
C SER A 421 -7.24 31.14 -8.21
N GLY A 422 -7.13 31.56 -6.95
CA GLY A 422 -8.27 31.66 -6.02
C GLY A 422 -8.60 30.39 -5.21
N GLY A 423 -7.90 29.28 -5.50
CA GLY A 423 -7.94 28.01 -4.76
C GLY A 423 -9.19 27.16 -5.00
N LEU A 424 -9.19 25.94 -4.47
CA LEU A 424 -10.31 24.99 -4.57
C LEU A 424 -11.46 25.33 -3.59
N ARG A 425 -12.65 24.73 -3.80
CA ARG A 425 -13.87 24.94 -3.00
C ARG A 425 -14.51 23.63 -2.53
N GLY A 426 -15.33 23.72 -1.49
CA GLY A 426 -15.99 22.59 -0.82
C GLY A 426 -15.13 21.93 0.27
N SER A 427 -15.48 20.69 0.63
CA SER A 427 -14.65 19.82 1.48
C SER A 427 -13.49 19.27 0.65
N VAL A 428 -12.49 20.13 0.42
CA VAL A 428 -11.37 19.88 -0.50
C VAL A 428 -10.47 18.79 0.05
N LEU A 429 -10.27 17.78 -0.79
CA LEU A 429 -9.26 16.76 -0.62
C LEU A 429 -8.64 16.50 -1.99
N VAL A 430 -7.34 16.72 -2.15
CA VAL A 430 -6.63 16.38 -3.39
C VAL A 430 -5.89 15.06 -3.19
N ARG A 431 -6.11 14.08 -4.07
CA ARG A 431 -5.50 12.74 -4.00
C ARG A 431 -4.28 12.62 -4.89
N ALA A 432 -4.31 13.24 -6.06
CA ALA A 432 -3.22 13.14 -7.04
C ALA A 432 -3.08 14.44 -7.83
N ILE A 433 -1.85 14.68 -8.29
CA ILE A 433 -1.52 15.73 -9.25
C ILE A 433 -0.61 15.15 -10.34
N SER A 434 -0.70 15.70 -11.55
CA SER A 434 0.16 15.34 -12.67
C SER A 434 0.58 16.59 -13.41
N LEU A 435 1.89 16.83 -13.51
CA LEU A 435 2.49 17.96 -14.20
C LEU A 435 2.84 17.54 -15.63
N ASP A 436 2.40 18.31 -16.62
CA ASP A 436 3.01 18.27 -17.94
C ASP A 436 4.22 19.22 -17.95
N PRO A 437 5.46 18.71 -17.99
CA PRO A 437 6.66 19.55 -17.92
C PRO A 437 6.80 20.48 -19.14
N ALA A 438 6.24 20.08 -20.30
CA ALA A 438 6.34 20.85 -21.53
C ALA A 438 5.54 22.15 -21.44
N SER A 439 4.25 22.07 -21.06
CA SER A 439 3.41 23.26 -20.91
C SER A 439 3.49 23.93 -19.53
N GLY A 440 3.85 23.18 -18.48
CA GLY A 440 3.77 23.62 -17.09
C GLY A 440 2.34 23.59 -16.53
N ARG A 441 1.41 22.94 -17.23
CA ARG A 441 0.05 22.69 -16.75
C ARG A 441 0.02 21.56 -15.75
N ILE A 442 -0.90 21.64 -14.81
CA ILE A 442 -1.07 20.62 -13.77
C ILE A 442 -2.52 20.12 -13.74
N ALA A 443 -2.70 18.82 -13.91
CA ALA A 443 -3.96 18.15 -13.62
C ALA A 443 -4.03 17.82 -12.13
N VAL A 444 -5.22 17.95 -11.56
CA VAL A 444 -5.50 17.78 -10.13
C VAL A 444 -6.73 16.88 -10.01
N GLY A 445 -6.63 15.81 -9.23
CA GLY A 445 -7.70 14.85 -8.97
C GLY A 445 -7.97 14.69 -7.48
N GLY A 446 -9.24 14.52 -7.08
CA GLY A 446 -9.61 14.31 -5.68
C GLY A 446 -11.10 14.45 -5.41
N LYS A 447 -11.45 15.14 -4.33
CA LYS A 447 -12.81 15.57 -3.97
C LYS A 447 -12.83 17.08 -3.79
N PHE A 448 -13.31 17.83 -4.77
CA PHE A 448 -13.34 19.30 -4.72
C PHE A 448 -14.20 19.90 -5.85
N THR A 449 -14.38 21.22 -5.81
CA THR A 449 -14.93 22.02 -6.90
C THR A 449 -13.99 23.17 -7.27
N VAL A 450 -14.02 23.58 -8.54
CA VAL A 450 -13.22 24.69 -9.08
C VAL A 450 -14.08 25.97 -9.10
N PRO A 451 -13.59 27.13 -8.63
CA PRO A 451 -14.36 28.38 -8.66
C PRO A 451 -14.77 28.82 -10.07
N GLY A 452 -16.00 29.34 -10.23
CA GLY A 452 -16.44 30.05 -11.44
C GLY A 452 -16.58 29.19 -12.71
N LYS A 453 -16.49 27.85 -12.61
CA LYS A 453 -16.70 26.92 -13.71
C LYS A 453 -17.93 26.04 -13.43
N ALA A 454 -18.61 25.55 -14.48
CA ALA A 454 -19.72 24.61 -14.33
C ALA A 454 -19.24 23.34 -13.58
N LYS A 455 -20.17 22.60 -12.97
CA LYS A 455 -20.04 21.51 -11.96
C LYS A 455 -19.04 20.36 -12.29
N SER A 456 -17.80 20.63 -12.68
CA SER A 456 -16.71 19.65 -12.65
C SER A 456 -16.39 19.41 -11.18
N VAL A 457 -16.91 18.30 -10.68
CA VAL A 457 -16.57 17.79 -9.36
C VAL A 457 -15.33 16.93 -9.59
N ASN A 458 -14.29 17.11 -8.76
CA ASN A 458 -13.24 16.11 -8.54
C ASN A 458 -12.05 16.06 -9.53
N VAL A 459 -12.09 16.73 -10.69
CA VAL A 459 -10.92 16.92 -11.58
C VAL A 459 -10.82 18.36 -12.08
N GLY A 460 -9.60 18.91 -12.15
CA GLY A 460 -9.33 20.20 -12.76
C GLY A 460 -7.92 20.30 -13.36
N VAL A 461 -7.75 21.11 -14.40
CA VAL A 461 -6.44 21.45 -14.97
C VAL A 461 -6.15 22.92 -14.71
N TRP A 462 -4.95 23.24 -14.25
CA TRP A 462 -4.52 24.62 -14.01
C TRP A 462 -3.36 25.00 -14.92
N ASP A 463 -3.39 26.24 -15.38
CA ASP A 463 -2.38 26.91 -16.21
C ASP A 463 -2.05 28.27 -15.60
N ALA A 464 -0.79 28.69 -15.66
CA ALA A 464 -0.37 29.94 -15.02
C ALA A 464 -0.91 31.20 -15.71
N ALA A 465 -1.15 31.16 -17.02
CA ALA A 465 -1.68 32.27 -17.78
C ALA A 465 -3.22 32.32 -17.71
N SER A 466 -3.87 31.16 -17.79
CA SER A 466 -5.33 31.05 -17.91
C SER A 466 -6.05 30.73 -16.59
N GLY A 467 -5.30 30.40 -15.53
CA GLY A 467 -5.85 29.87 -14.29
C GLY A 467 -6.46 28.49 -14.48
N TRP A 468 -7.58 28.23 -13.80
CA TRP A 468 -8.26 26.94 -13.91
C TRP A 468 -8.99 26.77 -15.25
N ILE A 469 -8.59 25.75 -16.00
CA ILE A 469 -9.18 25.30 -17.25
C ILE A 469 -10.36 24.36 -16.96
N GLN A 470 -11.47 24.61 -17.64
CA GLN A 470 -12.68 23.82 -17.47
C GLN A 470 -12.67 22.60 -18.39
N LEU A 471 -12.83 21.41 -17.81
CA LEU A 471 -13.01 20.16 -18.54
C LEU A 471 -14.51 19.98 -18.84
N LYS A 472 -14.94 20.51 -19.99
CA LYS A 472 -16.35 20.48 -20.39
C LYS A 472 -16.79 19.04 -20.72
N PRO A 473 -17.92 18.56 -20.19
CA PRO A 473 -18.53 17.32 -20.66
C PRO A 473 -19.26 17.55 -21.99
N ILE A 474 -19.53 16.46 -22.72
CA ILE A 474 -20.29 16.49 -23.98
C ILE A 474 -21.73 16.96 -23.74
N SER A 475 -22.32 16.55 -22.61
CA SER A 475 -23.66 16.93 -22.15
C SER A 475 -23.68 17.11 -20.63
N ALA A 476 -24.75 17.67 -20.07
CA ALA A 476 -24.90 17.78 -18.61
C ALA A 476 -24.92 16.40 -17.91
N SER A 477 -25.44 15.37 -18.58
CA SER A 477 -25.40 13.97 -18.11
C SER A 477 -24.04 13.29 -18.33
N GLY A 478 -23.11 13.88 -19.09
CA GLY A 478 -21.76 13.36 -19.31
C GLY A 478 -20.72 13.85 -18.30
N ALA A 479 -21.15 14.39 -17.15
CA ALA A 479 -20.26 14.85 -16.11
C ALA A 479 -19.63 13.69 -15.34
N ILE A 480 -18.36 13.84 -14.97
CA ILE A 480 -17.66 12.90 -14.11
C ILE A 480 -18.04 13.09 -12.63
N SER A 481 -18.23 11.97 -11.91
CA SER A 481 -18.48 11.96 -10.48
C SER A 481 -17.76 10.78 -9.79
N GLY A 482 -17.76 10.76 -8.45
CA GLY A 482 -16.97 9.81 -7.66
C GLY A 482 -15.61 10.36 -7.23
N LEU A 483 -14.94 9.67 -6.30
CA LEU A 483 -13.64 10.11 -5.80
C LEU A 483 -12.54 9.73 -6.79
N VAL A 484 -11.80 10.74 -7.25
CA VAL A 484 -10.66 10.55 -8.14
C VAL A 484 -9.43 10.28 -7.28
N GLU A 485 -8.93 9.05 -7.33
CA GLU A 485 -7.77 8.60 -6.55
C GLU A 485 -6.45 8.82 -7.29
N SER A 486 -6.47 8.83 -8.62
CA SER A 486 -5.29 9.05 -9.46
C SER A 486 -5.61 9.94 -10.66
N VAL A 487 -4.62 10.69 -11.16
CA VAL A 487 -4.78 11.57 -12.33
C VAL A 487 -3.50 11.57 -13.16
N ALA A 488 -3.64 11.64 -14.48
CA ALA A 488 -2.54 11.84 -15.41
C ALA A 488 -2.89 12.89 -16.46
N LEU A 489 -1.89 13.69 -16.85
CA LEU A 489 -1.99 14.67 -17.94
C LEU A 489 -0.95 14.33 -19.01
N THR A 490 -1.39 14.14 -20.25
CA THR A 490 -0.50 13.98 -21.39
C THR A 490 -0.06 15.34 -21.94
N SER A 491 1.06 15.39 -22.66
CA SER A 491 1.53 16.59 -23.37
C SER A 491 0.56 17.08 -24.45
N SER A 492 -0.29 16.17 -24.98
CA SER A 492 -1.37 16.51 -25.91
C SER A 492 -2.61 17.12 -25.23
N GLY A 493 -2.61 17.21 -23.89
CA GLY A 493 -3.71 17.79 -23.11
C GLY A 493 -4.85 16.82 -22.80
N VAL A 494 -4.65 15.51 -22.99
CA VAL A 494 -5.58 14.47 -22.55
C VAL A 494 -5.44 14.30 -21.04
N VAL A 495 -6.58 14.26 -20.34
CA VAL A 495 -6.62 14.05 -18.89
C VAL A 495 -7.20 12.68 -18.61
N HIS A 496 -6.50 11.86 -17.83
CA HIS A 496 -7.03 10.60 -17.33
C HIS A 496 -7.29 10.71 -15.83
N ALA A 497 -8.44 10.22 -15.39
CA ALA A 497 -8.84 10.17 -13.98
C ALA A 497 -9.16 8.73 -13.60
N GLY A 498 -8.53 8.24 -12.53
CA GLY A 498 -8.71 6.89 -11.99
C GLY A 498 -9.43 6.89 -10.65
N GLY A 499 -10.27 5.90 -10.42
CA GLY A 499 -11.02 5.72 -9.18
C GLY A 499 -12.27 4.88 -9.41
N HIS A 500 -13.13 4.75 -8.39
CA HIS A 500 -14.50 4.27 -8.63
C HIS A 500 -15.35 5.47 -9.05
N LEU A 501 -15.44 5.68 -10.36
CA LEU A 501 -16.02 6.87 -10.96
C LEU A 501 -17.27 6.53 -11.75
N PHE A 502 -18.04 7.56 -12.06
CA PHE A 502 -19.14 7.49 -13.00
C PHE A 502 -19.04 8.63 -14.01
N ILE A 503 -19.38 8.35 -15.26
CA ILE A 503 -19.63 9.35 -16.31
C ILE A 503 -21.13 9.30 -16.59
N GLY A 504 -21.87 10.27 -16.07
CA GLY A 504 -23.32 10.12 -15.93
C GLY A 504 -23.64 8.95 -15.00
N ASP A 505 -24.40 7.99 -15.52
CA ASP A 505 -24.79 6.77 -14.79
C ASP A 505 -23.89 5.57 -15.15
N SER A 506 -22.94 5.73 -16.08
CA SER A 506 -22.05 4.65 -16.52
C SER A 506 -20.80 4.57 -15.64
N GLU A 507 -20.47 3.37 -15.16
CA GLU A 507 -19.23 3.12 -14.41
C GLU A 507 -17.99 3.47 -15.25
N ALA A 508 -17.00 4.07 -14.62
CA ALA A 508 -15.65 4.18 -15.14
C ALA A 508 -14.63 3.94 -14.03
N LEU A 509 -13.68 3.03 -14.26
CA LEU A 509 -12.49 2.89 -13.42
C LEU A 509 -11.36 3.80 -13.89
N VAL A 510 -11.31 4.04 -15.19
CA VAL A 510 -10.47 5.06 -15.83
C VAL A 510 -11.35 5.89 -16.75
N ALA A 511 -11.52 7.16 -16.44
CA ALA A 511 -12.19 8.14 -17.28
C ALA A 511 -11.15 8.95 -18.06
N ARG A 512 -11.39 9.17 -19.35
CA ARG A 512 -10.52 9.92 -20.25
C ARG A 512 -11.25 11.17 -20.74
N TRP A 513 -10.60 12.33 -20.63
CA TRP A 513 -11.09 13.58 -21.19
C TRP A 513 -10.17 14.04 -22.32
N SER A 514 -10.74 14.36 -23.48
CA SER A 514 -10.00 15.02 -24.55
C SER A 514 -10.89 15.99 -25.34
N THR A 515 -10.28 17.04 -25.86
CA THR A 515 -10.96 17.98 -26.78
C THR A 515 -11.35 17.29 -28.08
N ALA A 516 -10.51 16.40 -28.60
CA ALA A 516 -10.77 15.64 -29.82
C ALA A 516 -12.02 14.74 -29.71
N ALA A 517 -12.24 14.11 -28.55
CA ALA A 517 -13.44 13.30 -28.28
C ALA A 517 -14.63 14.12 -27.76
N GLY A 518 -14.51 15.45 -27.66
CA GLY A 518 -15.58 16.34 -27.21
C GLY A 518 -15.88 16.32 -25.70
N GLY A 519 -15.16 15.53 -24.90
CA GLY A 519 -15.35 15.48 -23.45
C GLY A 519 -14.89 14.17 -22.79
N TRP A 520 -15.61 13.74 -21.76
CA TRP A 520 -15.32 12.54 -20.98
C TRP A 520 -15.84 11.26 -21.65
N SER A 521 -15.03 10.21 -21.64
CA SER A 521 -15.39 8.85 -22.04
C SER A 521 -14.80 7.83 -21.06
N ALA A 522 -15.45 6.68 -20.90
CA ALA A 522 -14.88 5.56 -20.14
C ALA A 522 -13.77 4.92 -20.97
N SER A 523 -12.57 4.81 -20.39
CA SER A 523 -11.42 4.11 -20.97
C SER A 523 -11.26 2.71 -20.37
N ALA A 524 -11.67 2.52 -19.12
CA ALA A 524 -11.74 1.20 -18.48
C ALA A 524 -12.89 1.13 -17.48
N THR A 525 -13.46 -0.05 -17.31
CA THR A 525 -14.51 -0.39 -16.32
C THR A 525 -14.07 -1.57 -15.47
N SER A 526 -14.91 -2.00 -14.52
CA SER A 526 -14.69 -3.22 -13.73
C SER A 526 -14.50 -4.46 -14.60
N SER A 527 -15.18 -4.55 -15.75
CA SER A 527 -14.98 -5.64 -16.71
C SER A 527 -13.63 -5.62 -17.42
N THR A 528 -12.93 -4.48 -17.44
CA THR A 528 -11.60 -4.35 -18.09
C THR A 528 -10.46 -4.53 -17.09
N LEU A 529 -10.57 -3.97 -15.89
CA LEU A 529 -9.46 -3.91 -14.92
C LEU A 529 -9.72 -4.66 -13.61
N GLY A 530 -10.96 -5.04 -13.31
CA GLY A 530 -11.39 -5.66 -12.05
C GLY A 530 -11.51 -4.65 -10.90
N ASP A 531 -10.49 -3.84 -10.66
CA ASP A 531 -10.49 -2.83 -9.59
C ASP A 531 -9.87 -1.50 -10.05
N ALA A 532 -10.22 -0.41 -9.36
CA ALA A 532 -9.78 0.93 -9.68
C ALA A 532 -8.25 1.04 -9.54
N PRO A 533 -7.53 1.47 -10.61
CA PRO A 533 -6.09 1.66 -10.53
C PRO A 533 -5.74 2.81 -9.57
N ARG A 534 -4.65 2.64 -8.82
CA ARG A 534 -4.21 3.59 -7.77
C ARG A 534 -2.98 4.41 -8.14
N ALA A 535 -2.19 3.94 -9.12
CA ALA A 535 -0.99 4.62 -9.58
C ALA A 535 -1.03 4.79 -11.09
N PHE A 536 -0.80 6.02 -11.57
CA PHE A 536 -0.81 6.39 -12.98
C PHE A 536 0.55 6.95 -13.36
N ALA A 537 1.01 6.65 -14.56
CA ALA A 537 2.11 7.36 -15.22
C ALA A 537 1.84 7.42 -16.72
N VAL A 538 2.38 8.43 -17.40
CA VAL A 538 2.35 8.50 -18.87
C VAL A 538 3.75 8.17 -19.38
N ASP A 539 3.86 7.31 -20.38
CA ASP A 539 5.16 6.99 -20.98
C ASP A 539 5.57 7.98 -22.09
N ALA A 540 6.74 7.75 -22.70
CA ALA A 540 7.27 8.57 -23.79
C ALA A 540 6.32 8.67 -25.00
N GLY A 541 5.53 7.63 -25.25
CA GLY A 541 4.57 7.56 -26.36
C GLY A 541 3.26 8.29 -26.06
N GLY A 542 3.08 8.79 -24.85
CA GLY A 542 1.83 9.40 -24.41
C GLY A 542 0.79 8.38 -23.96
N ALA A 543 1.14 7.09 -23.87
CA ALA A 543 0.24 6.05 -23.40
C ALA A 543 0.15 6.08 -21.87
N LEU A 544 -1.07 5.87 -21.37
CA LEU A 544 -1.30 5.76 -19.94
C LEU A 544 -0.88 4.37 -19.44
N ILE A 545 0.00 4.33 -18.45
CA ILE A 545 0.34 3.12 -17.69
C ILE A 545 -0.32 3.21 -16.33
N VAL A 546 -0.99 2.13 -15.92
CA VAL A 546 -1.67 2.06 -14.63
C VAL A 546 -1.27 0.82 -13.84
N GLY A 547 -1.18 1.03 -12.53
CA GLY A 547 -1.01 -0.02 -11.54
C GLY A 547 -2.33 -0.37 -10.85
N THR A 548 -2.65 -1.66 -10.80
CA THR A 548 -3.86 -2.20 -10.14
C THR A 548 -3.50 -3.04 -8.91
N GLY A 549 -4.46 -3.20 -8.00
CA GLY A 549 -4.30 -4.00 -6.77
C GLY A 549 -4.59 -5.50 -6.95
N ILE A 550 -5.48 -5.83 -7.89
CA ILE A 550 -5.87 -7.18 -8.32
C ILE A 550 -6.33 -7.00 -9.78
N GLY A 551 -5.47 -7.28 -10.75
CA GLY A 551 -5.78 -7.01 -12.17
C GLY A 551 -6.61 -8.13 -12.81
N TRP A 552 -7.71 -7.78 -13.49
CA TRP A 552 -8.48 -8.67 -14.35
C TRP A 552 -7.77 -8.91 -15.71
N TYR A 553 -6.54 -9.40 -15.61
CA TYR A 553 -5.75 -10.10 -16.64
C TYR A 553 -4.67 -10.93 -15.92
N GLY A 554 -4.73 -11.15 -14.60
CA GLY A 554 -3.62 -11.72 -13.85
C GLY A 554 -2.34 -10.87 -13.89
N SER A 555 -2.43 -9.59 -14.29
CA SER A 555 -1.28 -8.68 -14.35
C SER A 555 -1.58 -7.37 -13.61
N PRO A 556 -0.73 -6.98 -12.65
CA PRO A 556 -0.95 -5.76 -11.86
C PRO A 556 -0.52 -4.48 -12.57
N LEU A 557 0.12 -4.57 -13.74
CA LEU A 557 0.63 -3.45 -14.52
C LEU A 557 0.16 -3.56 -15.97
N VAL A 558 -0.62 -2.57 -16.41
CA VAL A 558 -1.20 -2.53 -17.76
C VAL A 558 -1.01 -1.15 -18.39
N ARG A 559 -1.02 -1.09 -19.72
CA ARG A 559 -0.93 0.15 -20.49
C ARG A 559 -2.08 0.28 -21.48
N GLU A 560 -2.51 1.51 -21.74
CA GLU A 560 -3.48 1.81 -22.79
C GLU A 560 -2.88 1.42 -24.15
N SER A 561 -3.66 0.72 -24.97
CA SER A 561 -3.22 0.22 -26.26
C SER A 561 -4.39 0.14 -27.23
N ALA A 562 -4.28 0.87 -28.34
CA ALA A 562 -5.27 0.80 -29.41
C ALA A 562 -5.24 -0.56 -30.15
N LEU A 563 -4.16 -1.33 -30.01
CA LEU A 563 -3.94 -2.58 -30.75
C LEU A 563 -4.56 -3.81 -30.07
N SER A 564 -4.90 -3.73 -28.78
CA SER A 564 -5.31 -4.92 -28.01
C SER A 564 -6.78 -5.33 -28.19
N GLY A 565 -7.58 -4.56 -28.94
CA GLY A 565 -9.02 -4.77 -29.09
C GLY A 565 -9.85 -4.43 -27.84
N TYR A 566 -9.26 -4.49 -26.65
CA TYR A 566 -9.86 -4.13 -25.36
C TYR A 566 -9.41 -2.75 -24.83
N GLY A 567 -8.54 -2.06 -25.57
CA GLY A 567 -8.00 -0.74 -25.21
C GLY A 567 -6.85 -0.78 -24.19
N TRP A 568 -6.54 -1.96 -23.63
CA TRP A 568 -5.49 -2.16 -22.63
C TRP A 568 -4.69 -3.44 -22.89
N GLU A 569 -3.41 -3.44 -22.52
CA GLU A 569 -2.55 -4.62 -22.61
C GLU A 569 -1.59 -4.75 -21.42
N ARG A 570 -1.09 -5.98 -21.19
CA ARG A 570 -0.12 -6.27 -20.13
C ARG A 570 1.22 -5.62 -20.45
N VAL A 571 1.90 -5.16 -19.41
CA VAL A 571 3.24 -4.57 -19.53
C VAL A 571 4.31 -5.63 -19.24
N GLY A 572 5.31 -5.73 -20.12
CA GLY A 572 6.53 -6.51 -19.90
C GLY A 572 6.35 -8.01 -19.73
N GLY A 573 5.28 -8.60 -20.27
CA GLY A 573 4.95 -10.03 -20.09
C GLY A 573 4.17 -10.35 -18.80
N GLY A 574 4.10 -9.38 -17.88
CA GLY A 574 3.35 -9.48 -16.63
C GLY A 574 4.25 -9.69 -15.41
N LEU A 575 4.07 -8.82 -14.42
CA LEU A 575 4.73 -8.91 -13.13
C LEU A 575 4.11 -10.00 -12.25
N THR A 576 4.96 -10.82 -11.65
CA THR A 576 4.58 -11.90 -10.73
C THR A 576 5.17 -11.65 -9.34
N LEU A 577 4.55 -12.25 -8.34
CA LEU A 577 5.10 -12.38 -7.00
C LEU A 577 5.09 -13.87 -6.68
N SER A 578 6.24 -14.45 -6.36
CA SER A 578 6.33 -15.86 -6.02
C SER A 578 5.26 -16.17 -5.00
N ARG A 579 4.41 -17.15 -5.35
CA ARG A 579 3.46 -17.72 -4.41
C ARG A 579 2.35 -16.77 -3.95
N ARG A 580 2.21 -15.54 -4.48
CA ARG A 580 1.25 -14.51 -4.02
C ARG A 580 0.72 -13.67 -5.18
N ILE A 581 -0.38 -12.95 -4.97
CA ILE A 581 -0.82 -11.93 -5.94
C ILE A 581 0.16 -10.76 -5.93
N ALA A 582 0.64 -10.36 -7.12
CA ALA A 582 1.42 -9.14 -7.28
C ALA A 582 0.52 -7.90 -7.35
N TRP A 583 1.02 -6.74 -6.91
CA TRP A 583 0.31 -5.46 -7.03
C TRP A 583 1.25 -4.28 -7.20
N ILE A 584 0.74 -3.20 -7.78
CA ILE A 584 1.49 -1.94 -7.94
C ILE A 584 1.00 -0.92 -6.92
N SER A 585 1.94 -0.29 -6.22
CA SER A 585 1.68 0.74 -5.22
C SER A 585 2.13 2.13 -5.67
N ALA A 586 3.12 2.22 -6.56
CA ALA A 586 3.66 3.50 -7.02
C ALA A 586 4.17 3.42 -8.47
N LEU A 587 3.98 4.51 -9.22
CA LEU A 587 4.56 4.73 -10.54
C LEU A 587 5.20 6.12 -10.57
N ALA A 588 6.34 6.26 -11.24
CA ALA A 588 6.98 7.54 -11.46
C ALA A 588 7.59 7.61 -12.86
N GLN A 589 7.43 8.75 -13.55
CA GLN A 589 8.17 9.01 -14.78
C GLN A 589 9.66 9.16 -14.48
N VAL A 590 10.50 8.56 -15.31
CA VAL A 590 11.96 8.67 -15.24
C VAL A 590 12.51 9.22 -16.57
N PRO A 591 13.79 9.67 -16.63
CA PRO A 591 14.38 10.20 -17.86
C PRO A 591 14.27 9.26 -19.07
N GLY A 592 14.07 9.86 -20.24
CA GLY A 592 13.86 9.14 -21.50
C GLY A 592 12.42 8.65 -21.70
N GLY A 593 11.47 9.10 -20.87
CA GLY A 593 10.06 8.71 -20.95
C GLY A 593 9.79 7.25 -20.57
N ARG A 594 10.73 6.64 -19.84
CA ARG A 594 10.58 5.36 -19.16
C ARG A 594 9.77 5.55 -17.87
N VAL A 595 9.35 4.47 -17.23
CA VAL A 595 8.57 4.52 -15.98
C VAL A 595 9.19 3.64 -14.91
N ALA A 596 9.47 4.21 -13.74
CA ALA A 596 9.78 3.42 -12.55
C ALA A 596 8.48 2.83 -11.99
N VAL A 597 8.49 1.52 -11.80
CA VAL A 597 7.38 0.72 -11.30
C VAL A 597 7.73 0.22 -9.92
N GLY A 598 6.86 0.44 -8.93
CA GLY A 598 7.03 0.01 -7.55
C GLY A 598 5.79 -0.70 -7.04
N GLY A 599 5.98 -1.81 -6.33
CA GLY A 599 4.89 -2.67 -5.90
C GLY A 599 5.37 -3.89 -5.14
N ALA A 600 4.44 -4.82 -4.86
CA ALA A 600 4.79 -6.15 -4.39
C ALA A 600 4.85 -7.08 -5.60
N PHE A 601 6.06 -7.36 -6.06
CA PHE A 601 6.38 -8.29 -7.14
C PHE A 601 7.84 -8.71 -7.01
N ASP A 602 8.22 -9.84 -7.58
CA ASP A 602 9.60 -10.33 -7.54
C ASP A 602 10.16 -10.74 -8.89
N ALA A 603 9.33 -10.88 -9.92
CA ALA A 603 9.80 -11.25 -11.25
C ALA A 603 8.90 -10.74 -12.38
N SER A 604 9.46 -10.77 -13.60
CA SER A 604 8.72 -10.79 -14.86
C SER A 604 9.37 -11.82 -15.77
N GLY A 605 8.65 -12.90 -16.10
CA GLY A 605 9.25 -14.06 -16.76
C GLY A 605 10.42 -14.62 -15.95
N GLY A 606 11.58 -14.80 -16.58
CA GLY A 606 12.80 -15.27 -15.91
C GLY A 606 13.63 -14.17 -15.21
N THR A 607 13.22 -12.90 -15.29
CA THR A 607 13.99 -11.77 -14.73
C THR A 607 13.51 -11.45 -13.32
N SER A 608 14.44 -11.43 -12.36
CA SER A 608 14.16 -10.98 -10.98
C SER A 608 14.04 -9.46 -10.91
N LEU A 609 12.94 -8.97 -10.34
CA LEU A 609 12.51 -7.56 -10.30
C LEU A 609 12.00 -7.18 -8.91
N ARG A 610 12.67 -7.60 -7.84
CA ARG A 610 12.17 -7.47 -6.47
C ARG A 610 11.67 -6.07 -6.10
N ASN A 611 10.35 -5.91 -6.05
CA ASN A 611 9.55 -4.75 -5.66
C ASN A 611 9.75 -3.44 -6.46
N VAL A 612 10.68 -3.43 -7.43
CA VAL A 612 10.98 -2.26 -8.27
C VAL A 612 11.51 -2.70 -9.63
N ALA A 613 11.07 -2.01 -10.67
CA ALA A 613 11.54 -2.20 -12.04
C ALA A 613 11.49 -0.89 -12.83
N ILE A 614 12.24 -0.82 -13.93
CA ILE A 614 12.13 0.26 -14.92
C ILE A 614 11.49 -0.31 -16.18
N TRP A 615 10.31 0.22 -16.52
CA TRP A 615 9.64 -0.02 -17.78
C TRP A 615 10.23 0.86 -18.88
N ASP A 616 10.64 0.24 -19.98
CA ASP A 616 11.08 0.93 -21.19
C ASP A 616 10.08 0.71 -22.34
N PRO A 617 9.31 1.75 -22.74
CA PRO A 617 8.35 1.63 -23.82
C PRO A 617 9.01 1.37 -25.19
N ALA A 618 10.27 1.76 -25.39
CA ALA A 618 10.95 1.59 -26.68
C ALA A 618 11.22 0.12 -27.00
N ASN A 619 11.62 -0.65 -25.98
CA ASN A 619 11.92 -2.08 -26.12
C ASN A 619 10.83 -2.98 -25.52
N GLN A 620 9.77 -2.38 -24.99
CA GLN A 620 8.68 -3.06 -24.29
C GLN A 620 9.14 -4.01 -23.17
N GLY A 621 10.21 -3.64 -22.46
CA GLY A 621 10.87 -4.48 -21.46
C GLY A 621 10.87 -3.88 -20.06
N LEU A 622 10.89 -4.74 -19.04
CA LEU A 622 11.13 -4.38 -17.65
C LEU A 622 12.57 -4.73 -17.28
N THR A 623 13.30 -3.77 -16.71
CA THR A 623 14.66 -3.98 -16.23
C THR A 623 14.74 -3.83 -14.72
N ALA A 624 15.58 -4.64 -14.08
CA ALA A 624 15.82 -4.58 -12.65
C ALA A 624 16.57 -3.31 -12.26
N LEU A 625 16.33 -2.82 -11.03
CA LEU A 625 17.13 -1.76 -10.44
C LEU A 625 17.98 -2.30 -9.29
N GLY A 626 19.22 -2.68 -9.62
CA GLY A 626 20.09 -3.44 -8.73
C GLY A 626 19.48 -4.81 -8.42
N THR A 627 19.52 -5.21 -7.14
CA THR A 627 18.83 -6.42 -6.66
C THR A 627 17.38 -6.14 -6.20
N GLY A 628 16.90 -4.90 -6.38
CA GLY A 628 15.57 -4.44 -6.02
C GLY A 628 15.44 -3.86 -4.61
N LEU A 629 14.21 -3.79 -4.09
CA LEU A 629 13.88 -3.24 -2.77
C LEU A 629 13.46 -4.35 -1.81
N SER A 630 13.79 -4.19 -0.53
CA SER A 630 13.41 -5.12 0.55
C SER A 630 11.89 -5.23 0.78
N ALA A 631 11.14 -4.17 0.47
CA ALA A 631 9.68 -4.11 0.58
C ALA A 631 9.07 -3.29 -0.57
N ALA A 632 7.76 -3.44 -0.78
CA ALA A 632 7.01 -2.62 -1.73
C ALA A 632 7.06 -1.13 -1.32
N PRO A 633 7.39 -0.21 -2.25
CA PRO A 633 7.45 1.21 -1.94
C PRO A 633 6.06 1.83 -1.76
N ASP A 634 5.88 2.66 -0.73
CA ASP A 634 4.70 3.51 -0.54
C ASP A 634 4.63 4.65 -1.58
N ALA A 635 5.79 5.10 -2.11
CA ALA A 635 5.91 6.14 -3.13
C ALA A 635 7.22 6.01 -3.91
N LEU A 636 7.20 6.50 -5.15
CA LEU A 636 8.37 6.63 -6.02
C LEU A 636 8.46 8.06 -6.58
N ALA A 637 9.66 8.53 -6.85
CA ALA A 637 9.90 9.67 -7.72
C ALA A 637 11.24 9.55 -8.44
N SER A 638 11.46 10.42 -9.42
CA SER A 638 12.71 10.51 -10.17
C SER A 638 13.18 11.97 -10.21
N SER A 639 14.47 12.16 -10.43
CA SER A 639 15.06 13.48 -10.64
C SER A 639 16.20 13.43 -11.65
N THR A 640 16.90 14.55 -11.82
CA THR A 640 18.15 14.60 -12.59
C THR A 640 19.32 13.94 -11.88
N HIS A 641 19.28 13.82 -10.54
CA HIS A 641 20.39 13.27 -9.74
C HIS A 641 20.18 11.81 -9.34
N SER A 642 18.95 11.30 -9.36
CA SER A 642 18.67 9.90 -9.09
C SER A 642 17.57 9.37 -9.99
N LEU A 643 17.81 8.18 -10.53
CA LEU A 643 16.83 7.50 -11.37
C LEU A 643 15.55 7.17 -10.59
N ALA A 644 15.68 6.80 -9.31
CA ALA A 644 14.56 6.46 -8.46
C ALA A 644 14.83 6.77 -6.98
N TYR A 645 13.90 7.50 -6.37
CA TYR A 645 13.74 7.59 -4.93
C TYR A 645 12.56 6.72 -4.51
N ALA A 646 12.63 6.09 -3.33
CA ALA A 646 11.55 5.29 -2.78
C ALA A 646 11.35 5.54 -1.29
N THR A 647 10.09 5.51 -0.86
CA THR A 647 9.73 5.39 0.56
C THR A 647 9.30 3.96 0.86
N LEU A 648 9.89 3.31 1.87
CA LEU A 648 9.53 1.95 2.26
C LEU A 648 8.98 1.95 3.69
N ARG A 649 8.13 0.96 3.97
CA ARG A 649 7.77 0.60 5.33
C ARG A 649 8.30 -0.78 5.63
N LEU A 650 9.31 -0.85 6.49
CA LEU A 650 9.85 -2.09 6.98
C LEU A 650 9.08 -2.52 8.22
N ARG A 651 8.80 -3.82 8.30
CA ARG A 651 8.10 -4.42 9.44
C ARG A 651 9.05 -4.55 10.62
N SER A 652 8.50 -4.40 11.83
CA SER A 652 9.21 -4.75 13.06
C SER A 652 9.43 -6.25 13.11
N THR A 653 10.61 -6.68 13.57
CA THR A 653 10.86 -8.09 13.92
C THR A 653 10.30 -8.43 15.29
N GLU A 654 10.03 -7.43 16.13
CA GLU A 654 9.39 -7.59 17.44
C GLU A 654 7.86 -7.49 17.34
N PRO A 655 7.09 -8.43 17.94
CA PRO A 655 5.64 -8.33 18.04
C PRO A 655 5.19 -7.00 18.67
N GLY A 656 4.32 -6.26 17.99
CA GLY A 656 3.82 -4.96 18.46
C GLY A 656 4.76 -3.76 18.21
N GLY A 657 5.96 -3.99 17.65
CA GLY A 657 6.86 -2.91 17.27
C GLY A 657 6.32 -2.10 16.06
N THR A 658 6.70 -0.82 15.99
CA THR A 658 6.10 0.15 15.06
C THR A 658 6.70 0.14 13.64
N GLY A 659 7.65 -0.74 13.37
CA GLY A 659 8.38 -0.83 12.09
C GLY A 659 9.29 0.38 11.86
N ARG A 660 9.89 0.47 10.66
CA ARG A 660 10.77 1.57 10.26
C ARG A 660 10.30 2.18 8.94
N THR A 661 10.25 3.51 8.89
CA THR A 661 10.12 4.23 7.61
C THR A 661 11.50 4.41 7.01
N CYS A 662 11.66 3.98 5.76
CA CYS A 662 12.87 4.18 4.99
C CYS A 662 12.66 5.21 3.90
N ILE A 663 13.62 6.11 3.73
CA ILE A 663 13.78 6.94 2.54
C ILE A 663 15.04 6.46 1.84
N THR A 664 14.94 6.02 0.59
CA THR A 664 16.09 5.49 -0.16
C THR A 664 16.16 6.08 -1.56
N ALA A 665 17.36 6.09 -2.13
CA ALA A 665 17.61 6.55 -3.49
C ALA A 665 18.57 5.63 -4.23
N TRP A 666 18.27 5.37 -5.50
CA TRP A 666 19.18 4.69 -6.40
C TRP A 666 20.26 5.66 -6.88
N GLY A 667 21.52 5.40 -6.53
CA GLY A 667 22.62 6.28 -6.90
C GLY A 667 23.96 5.75 -6.42
N VAL A 668 25.01 6.52 -6.70
CA VAL A 668 26.35 6.22 -6.17
C VAL A 668 26.38 6.45 -4.66
N SER A 669 27.23 5.69 -3.97
CA SER A 669 27.42 5.81 -2.52
C SER A 669 27.94 7.18 -2.09
N SER A 670 27.81 7.49 -0.80
CA SER A 670 28.48 8.65 -0.20
C SER A 670 30.00 8.55 -0.42
N PRO A 671 30.71 9.68 -0.65
CA PRO A 671 32.15 9.63 -0.88
C PRO A 671 32.91 9.16 0.36
N VAL A 672 34.10 8.61 0.14
CA VAL A 672 35.06 8.30 1.21
C VAL A 672 35.58 9.55 1.91
N THR A 673 36.10 9.37 3.13
CA THR A 673 36.71 10.44 3.92
C THR A 673 37.87 11.08 3.14
N PRO A 674 37.87 12.40 2.93
CA PRO A 674 38.94 13.03 2.18
C PRO A 674 40.21 13.22 3.00
N ALA A 675 41.33 13.31 2.29
CA ALA A 675 42.62 13.66 2.87
C ALA A 675 42.57 15.04 3.54
N ALA A 676 43.49 15.25 4.49
CA ALA A 676 43.61 16.52 5.19
C ALA A 676 43.93 17.68 4.20
N PRO A 677 43.25 18.82 4.30
CA PRO A 677 43.48 19.94 3.39
C PRO A 677 44.78 20.69 3.72
N THR A 678 45.35 21.34 2.71
CA THR A 678 46.41 22.35 2.87
C THR A 678 45.79 23.73 3.05
N LEU A 679 46.34 24.50 4.00
CA LEU A 679 45.76 25.78 4.43
C LEU A 679 46.74 26.93 4.21
N THR A 680 46.25 28.04 3.68
CA THR A 680 46.99 29.32 3.64
C THR A 680 46.13 30.42 4.24
N ALA A 681 46.58 30.98 5.36
CA ALA A 681 45.84 32.00 6.10
C ALA A 681 46.35 33.42 5.81
N THR A 682 45.41 34.34 5.73
CA THR A 682 45.60 35.80 5.71
C THR A 682 45.01 36.40 6.98
N ARG A 683 44.86 37.72 7.04
CA ARG A 683 44.28 38.42 8.20
C ARG A 683 42.83 38.03 8.47
N SER A 684 42.03 37.81 7.42
CA SER A 684 40.59 37.55 7.54
C SER A 684 40.06 36.39 6.68
N ARG A 685 40.95 35.66 6.02
CA ARG A 685 40.60 34.54 5.13
C ARG A 685 41.52 33.35 5.30
N ILE A 686 41.00 32.14 5.12
CA ILE A 686 41.76 30.91 4.96
C ILE A 686 41.45 30.33 3.57
N THR A 687 42.46 30.20 2.72
CA THR A 687 42.39 29.43 1.49
C THR A 687 42.64 27.96 1.83
N VAL A 688 41.70 27.10 1.46
CA VAL A 688 41.72 25.66 1.69
C VAL A 688 41.90 24.97 0.34
N ARG A 689 42.91 24.10 0.22
CA ARG A 689 43.20 23.31 -1.00
C ARG A 689 43.33 21.83 -0.63
N TRP A 690 42.94 20.94 -1.54
CA TRP A 690 43.03 19.50 -1.33
C TRP A 690 43.36 18.78 -2.63
N ALA A 691 43.80 17.53 -2.52
CA ALA A 691 43.96 16.65 -3.67
C ALA A 691 42.61 16.04 -4.05
N ALA A 692 42.43 15.71 -5.33
CA ALA A 692 41.33 14.84 -5.74
C ALA A 692 41.45 13.49 -5.01
N ALA A 693 40.31 12.85 -4.74
CA ALA A 693 40.33 11.50 -4.17
C ALA A 693 41.12 10.55 -5.10
N ALA A 694 42.03 9.75 -4.52
CA ALA A 694 42.91 8.85 -5.28
C ALA A 694 42.17 7.67 -5.92
N SER A 695 40.99 7.36 -5.41
CA SER A 695 40.04 6.36 -5.93
C SER A 695 38.66 6.69 -5.37
N GLY A 696 37.58 6.51 -6.15
CA GLY A 696 36.20 6.60 -5.66
C GLY A 696 35.22 7.40 -6.51
N SER A 697 33.95 7.42 -6.07
CA SER A 697 32.88 8.22 -6.68
C SER A 697 33.26 9.70 -6.78
N ALA A 698 33.14 10.29 -7.97
CA ALA A 698 33.34 11.72 -8.16
C ALA A 698 32.29 12.49 -7.34
N PRO A 699 32.68 13.25 -6.30
CA PRO A 699 31.71 13.92 -5.46
C PRO A 699 31.01 15.03 -6.25
N THR A 700 29.75 15.33 -5.89
CA THR A 700 29.07 16.51 -6.41
C THR A 700 29.75 17.80 -5.96
N GLY A 701 30.33 17.80 -4.76
CA GLY A 701 31.12 18.93 -4.28
C GLY A 701 31.77 18.72 -2.93
N TRP A 702 32.26 19.83 -2.37
CA TRP A 702 33.10 19.88 -1.19
C TRP A 702 32.67 20.98 -0.23
N ILE A 703 32.91 20.76 1.06
CA ILE A 703 32.63 21.71 2.13
C ILE A 703 33.84 21.78 3.06
N ALA A 704 34.42 22.97 3.19
CA ALA A 704 35.45 23.25 4.18
C ALA A 704 34.83 24.01 5.36
N GLU A 705 35.07 23.53 6.58
CA GLU A 705 34.51 24.08 7.82
C GLU A 705 35.64 24.54 8.75
N ALA A 706 35.63 25.82 9.14
CA ALA A 706 36.55 26.39 10.12
C ALA A 706 35.82 26.64 11.46
N ARG A 707 36.36 26.07 12.55
CA ARG A 707 35.89 26.29 13.92
C ARG A 707 36.97 26.94 14.78
N ALA A 708 36.60 27.90 15.62
CA ALA A 708 37.43 28.48 16.67
C ALA A 708 36.66 28.50 17.98
N SER A 709 37.38 28.45 19.11
CA SER A 709 36.75 28.46 20.44
C SER A 709 35.94 29.74 20.65
N GLY A 710 34.71 29.60 21.15
CA GLY A 710 33.80 30.73 21.40
C GLY A 710 33.28 31.45 20.15
N ARG A 711 33.47 30.88 18.94
CA ARG A 711 33.04 31.52 17.69
C ARG A 711 32.13 30.62 16.85
N ALA A 712 31.25 31.26 16.09
CA ALA A 712 30.43 30.59 15.10
C ALA A 712 31.31 29.92 14.03
N MET A 713 30.90 28.72 13.59
CA MET A 713 31.55 28.05 12.48
C MET A 713 31.41 28.91 11.21
N ARG A 714 32.50 29.00 10.46
CA ARG A 714 32.48 29.51 9.08
C ARG A 714 32.74 28.35 8.13
N SER A 715 32.12 28.39 6.96
CA SER A 715 32.35 27.38 5.94
C SER A 715 32.38 27.99 4.55
N CYS A 716 32.90 27.22 3.61
CA CYS A 716 32.77 27.53 2.19
C CYS A 716 32.44 26.23 1.44
N VAL A 717 31.63 26.35 0.39
CA VAL A 717 31.13 25.22 -0.40
C VAL A 717 31.60 25.42 -1.84
N THR A 718 32.08 24.35 -2.46
CA THR A 718 32.47 24.37 -3.87
C THR A 718 31.93 23.14 -4.60
N ALA A 719 31.60 23.28 -5.87
CA ALA A 719 31.17 22.17 -6.72
C ALA A 719 32.39 21.50 -7.36
N ALA A 720 32.33 20.19 -7.60
CA ALA A 720 33.35 19.53 -8.39
C ALA A 720 33.39 20.09 -9.83
N PRO A 721 34.56 20.11 -10.50
CA PRO A 721 35.85 19.52 -10.09
C PRO A 721 36.76 20.47 -9.28
N LEU A 722 36.25 21.59 -8.75
CA LEU A 722 37.09 22.54 -8.02
C LEU A 722 37.65 21.94 -6.73
N LEU A 723 38.97 22.08 -6.54
CA LEU A 723 39.72 21.55 -5.39
C LEU A 723 40.26 22.64 -4.44
N THR A 724 39.65 23.82 -4.51
CA THR A 724 40.04 24.98 -3.70
C THR A 724 38.80 25.74 -3.25
N CYS A 725 38.87 26.32 -2.06
CA CYS A 725 37.79 27.11 -1.48
C CYS A 725 38.34 28.14 -0.48
N VAL A 726 37.70 29.31 -0.38
CA VAL A 726 38.15 30.39 0.51
C VAL A 726 37.10 30.63 1.59
N ILE A 727 37.49 30.40 2.84
CA ILE A 727 36.69 30.76 4.01
C ILE A 727 37.02 32.20 4.36
N SER A 728 36.01 33.08 4.34
CA SER A 728 36.17 34.53 4.60
C SER A 728 35.44 34.96 5.88
N GLY A 729 35.72 36.18 6.35
CA GLY A 729 35.06 36.75 7.53
C GLY A 729 35.55 36.13 8.85
N LEU A 730 36.86 35.83 8.90
CA LEU A 730 37.55 35.30 10.06
C LEU A 730 38.25 36.44 10.80
N ASP A 731 38.41 36.32 12.12
CA ASP A 731 39.06 37.38 12.89
C ASP A 731 40.57 37.16 12.94
N ALA A 732 41.31 38.27 12.93
CA ALA A 732 42.76 38.31 12.91
C ALA A 732 43.38 37.65 14.16
N GLY A 733 44.59 37.10 14.02
CA GLY A 733 45.34 36.50 15.12
C GLY A 733 44.68 35.28 15.81
N THR A 734 43.67 34.66 15.19
CA THR A 734 42.87 33.60 15.81
C THR A 734 43.23 32.23 15.25
N LYS A 735 43.33 31.24 16.15
CA LYS A 735 43.53 29.84 15.81
C LYS A 735 42.23 29.17 15.39
N TYR A 736 42.18 28.69 14.15
CA TYR A 736 41.09 27.90 13.59
C TYR A 736 41.50 26.44 13.43
N SER A 737 40.53 25.55 13.62
CA SER A 737 40.57 24.13 13.25
C SER A 737 39.73 23.94 12.00
N VAL A 738 40.35 23.54 10.89
CA VAL A 738 39.68 23.38 9.60
C VAL A 738 39.55 21.89 9.25
N ARG A 739 38.36 21.47 8.84
CA ARG A 739 38.08 20.13 8.32
C ARG A 739 37.45 20.23 6.93
N LEU A 740 37.65 19.21 6.11
CA LEU A 740 37.08 19.07 4.78
C LEU A 740 36.10 17.88 4.77
N ARG A 741 35.02 17.97 4.00
CA ARG A 741 34.17 16.83 3.64
C ARG A 741 33.74 16.94 2.18
N ALA A 742 33.54 15.80 1.54
CA ALA A 742 32.90 15.69 0.24
C ALA A 742 31.40 15.43 0.40
N TYR A 743 30.60 15.62 -0.65
CA TYR A 743 29.21 15.19 -0.69
C TYR A 743 28.79 14.77 -2.10
N THR A 744 27.82 13.87 -2.17
CA THR A 744 27.17 13.42 -3.41
C THR A 744 25.66 13.58 -3.28
N VAL A 745 25.02 14.13 -4.30
CA VAL A 745 23.56 14.11 -4.42
C VAL A 745 23.13 12.79 -5.10
N PRO A 746 22.27 11.96 -4.49
CA PRO A 746 21.54 12.19 -3.23
C PRO A 746 22.16 11.62 -1.95
N ALA A 747 23.17 10.75 -2.04
CA ALA A 747 23.65 9.93 -0.94
C ALA A 747 23.94 10.71 0.35
N GLY A 748 24.67 11.81 0.24
CA GLY A 748 24.99 12.68 1.37
C GLY A 748 26.47 12.99 1.50
N PRO A 749 26.90 13.49 2.68
CA PRO A 749 28.28 13.83 2.95
C PRO A 749 29.15 12.60 3.28
N SER A 750 30.44 12.72 3.02
CA SER A 750 31.47 11.86 3.60
C SER A 750 31.68 12.17 5.09
N PRO A 751 32.34 11.29 5.85
CA PRO A 751 32.96 11.68 7.11
C PRO A 751 33.94 12.85 6.92
N ARG A 752 34.20 13.60 7.99
CA ARG A 752 35.11 14.75 7.95
C ARG A 752 36.56 14.29 7.94
N SER A 753 37.42 14.99 7.19
CA SER A 753 38.87 14.81 7.22
C SER A 753 39.45 15.05 8.62
N THR A 754 40.69 14.59 8.81
CA THR A 754 41.53 15.04 9.92
C THR A 754 41.58 16.57 9.95
N ALA A 755 41.51 17.15 11.16
CA ALA A 755 41.53 18.59 11.34
C ALA A 755 42.94 19.15 11.17
N VAL A 756 43.05 20.24 10.41
CA VAL A 756 44.30 21.00 10.26
C VAL A 756 44.15 22.35 10.96
N LYS A 757 45.08 22.68 11.84
CA LYS A 757 45.06 23.91 12.64
C LYS A 757 45.86 25.00 11.93
N VAL A 758 45.33 26.23 11.89
CA VAL A 758 46.02 27.39 11.33
C VAL A 758 45.65 28.66 12.11
N THR A 759 46.57 29.60 12.22
CA THR A 759 46.32 30.91 12.85
C THR A 759 46.23 31.99 11.77
N THR A 760 45.19 32.82 11.80
CA THR A 760 45.08 33.99 10.92
C THR A 760 46.15 35.02 11.26
N LYS A 761 46.62 35.77 10.24
CA LYS A 761 47.62 36.83 10.45
C LYS A 761 47.00 37.95 11.30
N ARG A 762 47.84 38.68 12.06
CA ARG A 762 47.39 39.84 12.84
C ARG A 762 47.10 41.04 11.96
#